data_AF-A0A7V3PTQ1-F1
#
_entry.id   AF-A0A7V3PTQ1-F1
#
_cell.length_a   1.000
_cell.length_b   1.000
_cell.length_c   1.000
_cell.angle_alpha   90.00
_cell.angle_beta   90.00
_cell.angle_gamma   90.00
#
_symmetry.space_group_name_H-M   'P 1'
#
loop_
_entity.id
_entity.type
_entity.pdbx_description
1 polymer ?
#
loop_
_entity_poly.entity_id
_entity_poly.type
_entity_poly.pdbx_seq_one_letter_code
_entity_poly.pdbx_strand_id
1 'polypeptide(L)'
;MSRLMALILLFSTGLTQTVGPDELCKGMTLIRTSAQHPYDSPTAESSLTRLIKQTASNWLAIQPVWYQSDTGAAEITPQPNISPADQEIIFLINQAHRLGLKVFLKPVIKCLSGVSLLKYDSPNPRWFTAYRRFILHYARIAAQTNCELFAIGTALDRTADDDQENLEWQKTINLVRQQFKKSARPPKLVYAADWRTYQKILFWDRLDYIGINAYFPLTTEQPPLPPPEFQPGSVDYLAWYWKQKHLPEIENFLARFNPAKPLLFTEIGYPAQPHCYLAPDSFVPAITYDPTTQRNCYLAAYHALAGRPWFAGLFWFNWETDTTPNTTAGYPPRERTVLELIRRFNTALATHKGFCLPTTYDSTYLFARTFPALDSLKALGANWVAINSRWLMADTGKNYDTIKPQFGESPLDSSIKMVIDSAHQKGLFVALSCYLACSTRVWCGLHNPGADTAWFRAESAYVAHCAQLAEEKNVEMLTIGLELNRTMDSPVEAQLWRQIVLPAARALYSGPIAYGASWSPVDDYFWDGIDLAGIHPYFPLVEQNLYSGRYPIDTAINQRPTPDDICRLSPYSWQKMRIPALSELYHRIHKPLLFTEIGYRSLDSAAYGTTDTWYAWQPCHPRPTRCNLFALCFPKDTLTGYIAGDSGTVLKTTDAGKTWTRCSTSTKEHLYAIHFPVQDTGYATGAG
;
A
#
# COMPACT_ATOMS: atom_id res chain seq x y z
N MET A 1 -10.86 -33.31 21.49
CA MET A 1 -11.00 -32.06 20.70
C MET A 1 -9.75 -31.17 20.78
N SER A 2 -8.54 -31.74 20.82
CA SER A 2 -7.28 -30.99 21.02
C SER A 2 -6.29 -31.13 19.85
N ARG A 3 -6.80 -31.43 18.64
CA ARG A 3 -5.97 -31.54 17.42
C ARG A 3 -6.36 -30.58 16.28
N LEU A 4 -7.49 -29.87 16.38
CA LEU A 4 -7.93 -28.93 15.33
C LEU A 4 -7.27 -27.54 15.47
N MET A 5 -6.85 -27.14 16.68
CA MET A 5 -6.19 -25.83 16.91
C MET A 5 -4.71 -25.82 16.55
N ALA A 6 -4.09 -26.98 16.31
CA ALA A 6 -2.66 -27.08 16.00
C ALA A 6 -2.35 -27.04 14.48
N LEU A 7 -3.37 -27.12 13.61
CA LEU A 7 -3.16 -27.21 12.15
C LEU A 7 -3.13 -25.86 11.42
N ILE A 8 -3.43 -24.75 12.10
CA ILE A 8 -3.29 -23.39 11.52
C ILE A 8 -1.83 -22.88 11.58
N LEU A 9 -0.94 -23.59 12.30
CA LEU A 9 0.44 -23.14 12.55
C LEU A 9 1.53 -23.88 11.76
N LEU A 10 1.20 -24.75 10.80
CA LEU A 10 2.18 -25.58 10.07
C LEU A 10 2.00 -25.52 8.55
N PHE A 11 2.22 -24.35 7.96
CA PHE A 11 2.63 -24.19 6.56
C PHE A 11 3.75 -23.14 6.48
N SER A 12 4.89 -23.44 7.11
CA SER A 12 6.17 -22.76 6.88
C SER A 12 7.05 -23.61 5.96
N THR A 13 6.58 -23.91 4.76
CA THR A 13 7.41 -24.55 3.72
C THR A 13 7.89 -23.50 2.73
N GLY A 14 9.15 -23.07 2.89
CA GLY A 14 10.02 -22.80 1.76
C GLY A 14 9.86 -21.50 0.97
N LEU A 15 9.17 -20.48 1.49
CA LEU A 15 9.43 -19.12 1.02
C LEU A 15 10.62 -18.60 1.84
N THR A 16 11.73 -18.28 1.16
CA THR A 16 12.75 -17.40 1.74
C THR A 16 12.01 -16.24 2.38
N GLN A 17 12.30 -15.93 3.65
CA GLN A 17 11.84 -14.70 4.28
C GLN A 17 12.45 -13.54 3.49
N THR A 18 11.78 -13.16 2.40
CA THR A 18 11.93 -11.85 1.79
C THR A 18 11.52 -10.86 2.84
N VAL A 19 12.39 -9.89 3.13
CA VAL A 19 12.16 -8.80 4.09
C VAL A 19 10.72 -8.34 3.94
N GLY A 20 9.91 -8.63 4.96
CA GLY A 20 8.47 -8.42 4.89
C GLY A 20 8.14 -6.93 4.80
N PRO A 21 6.97 -6.58 4.26
CA PRO A 21 6.52 -5.21 4.09
C PRO A 21 6.27 -4.40 5.39
N ASP A 22 6.64 -4.93 6.55
CA ASP A 22 6.68 -4.20 7.82
C ASP A 22 8.02 -3.42 8.03
N GLU A 23 9.00 -3.51 7.10
CA GLU A 23 10.35 -2.92 7.27
C GLU A 23 10.84 -1.96 6.15
N LEU A 24 10.03 -1.66 5.13
CA LEU A 24 10.45 -0.78 4.02
C LEU A 24 10.92 0.60 4.53
N CYS A 25 12.09 1.05 4.07
CA CYS A 25 12.57 2.41 4.29
C CYS A 25 11.71 3.38 3.48
N LYS A 26 10.77 4.06 4.14
CA LYS A 26 9.96 5.14 3.54
C LYS A 26 10.49 6.46 4.06
N GLY A 27 11.61 6.86 3.48
CA GLY A 27 12.44 7.92 3.99
C GLY A 27 12.26 9.25 3.28
N MET A 28 12.52 10.32 4.02
CA MET A 28 12.70 11.65 3.48
C MET A 28 14.00 12.24 4.03
N THR A 29 14.77 12.91 3.17
CA THR A 29 16.03 13.54 3.55
C THR A 29 15.79 14.96 4.04
N LEU A 30 16.13 15.26 5.29
CA LEU A 30 16.00 16.61 5.86
C LEU A 30 17.33 17.37 5.77
N ILE A 31 17.32 18.47 5.02
CA ILE A 31 18.47 19.33 4.79
C ILE A 31 18.37 20.59 5.67
N ARG A 32 19.48 20.91 6.35
CA ARG A 32 19.68 22.19 7.03
C ARG A 32 19.83 23.29 5.99
N THR A 33 18.86 24.21 5.93
CA THR A 33 18.82 25.26 4.89
C THR A 33 19.83 26.36 5.13
N SER A 34 20.08 26.75 6.39
CA SER A 34 21.06 27.77 6.74
C SER A 34 21.46 27.70 8.22
N ALA A 35 22.44 28.52 8.62
CA ALA A 35 22.80 28.71 10.02
C ALA A 35 21.68 29.33 10.87
N GLN A 36 20.72 30.02 10.24
CA GLN A 36 19.57 30.64 10.92
C GLN A 36 18.45 29.63 11.18
N HIS A 37 18.46 28.50 10.46
CA HIS A 37 17.52 27.39 10.64
C HIS A 37 18.28 26.10 10.97
N PRO A 38 19.03 26.06 12.09
CA PRO A 38 19.77 24.89 12.53
C PRO A 38 18.84 23.72 12.86
N TYR A 39 19.40 22.51 12.98
CA TYR A 39 18.57 21.32 13.22
C TYR A 39 17.89 21.28 14.60
N ASP A 40 18.38 22.07 15.56
CA ASP A 40 17.80 22.24 16.90
C ASP A 40 16.86 23.43 17.03
N SER A 41 16.48 24.07 15.92
CA SER A 41 15.56 25.20 15.93
C SER A 41 14.08 24.77 16.06
N PRO A 42 13.21 25.64 16.59
CA PRO A 42 11.76 25.41 16.56
C PRO A 42 11.19 25.26 15.13
N THR A 43 11.83 25.88 14.13
CA THR A 43 11.43 25.74 12.72
C THR A 43 11.76 24.34 12.18
N ALA A 44 12.90 23.77 12.55
CA ALA A 44 13.25 22.39 12.21
C ALA A 44 12.30 21.37 12.86
N GLU A 45 11.92 21.56 14.13
CA GLU A 45 10.94 20.70 14.81
C GLU A 45 9.55 20.77 14.15
N SER A 46 9.10 21.98 13.81
CA SER A 46 7.86 22.20 13.07
C SER A 46 7.91 21.54 11.69
N SER A 47 9.04 21.67 10.99
CA SER A 47 9.24 21.05 9.68
C SER A 47 9.25 19.52 9.76
N LEU A 48 9.86 18.93 10.79
CA LEU A 48 9.87 17.49 11.03
C LEU A 48 8.45 16.96 11.32
N THR A 49 7.69 17.66 12.15
CA THR A 49 6.28 17.31 12.40
C THR A 49 5.45 17.37 11.11
N ARG A 50 5.68 18.40 10.29
CA ARG A 50 5.03 18.57 8.99
C ARG A 50 5.41 17.46 8.02
N LEU A 51 6.68 17.07 7.95
CA LEU A 51 7.18 15.96 7.14
C LEU A 51 6.39 14.68 7.45
N ILE A 52 6.28 14.30 8.72
CA ILE A 52 5.56 13.09 9.13
C ILE A 52 4.08 13.19 8.73
N LYS A 53 3.44 14.32 9.04
CA LYS A 53 2.02 14.54 8.72
C LYS A 53 1.75 14.54 7.22
N GLN A 54 2.63 15.12 6.40
CA GLN A 54 2.37 15.29 4.97
C GLN A 54 2.84 14.11 4.12
N THR A 55 3.76 13.28 4.62
CA THR A 55 4.37 12.20 3.83
C THR A 55 4.18 10.81 4.43
N ALA A 56 3.76 10.68 5.68
CA ALA A 56 3.71 9.41 6.41
C ALA A 56 5.03 8.61 6.37
N SER A 57 6.17 9.32 6.23
CA SER A 57 7.50 8.72 6.29
C SER A 57 7.72 8.04 7.64
N ASN A 58 8.40 6.88 7.64
CA ASN A 58 8.81 6.16 8.85
C ASN A 58 10.33 6.23 9.07
N TRP A 59 11.08 6.86 8.16
CA TRP A 59 12.51 7.12 8.28
C TRP A 59 12.83 8.60 8.00
N LEU A 60 13.84 9.11 8.71
CA LEU A 60 14.48 10.39 8.45
C LEU A 60 15.93 10.18 8.02
N ALA A 61 16.34 10.71 6.87
CA ALA A 61 17.76 10.84 6.55
C ALA A 61 18.27 12.22 6.99
N ILE A 62 19.41 12.24 7.68
CA ILE A 62 20.09 13.47 8.12
C ILE A 62 21.46 13.51 7.44
N GLN A 63 21.76 14.62 6.77
CA GLN A 63 23.00 14.79 6.01
C GLN A 63 23.94 15.83 6.64
N PRO A 64 24.74 15.46 7.66
CA PRO A 64 25.76 16.35 8.17
C PRO A 64 26.90 16.49 7.15
N VAL A 65 27.44 17.71 7.03
CA VAL A 65 28.44 18.06 6.02
C VAL A 65 29.72 18.58 6.63
N TRP A 66 30.86 18.00 6.23
CA TRP A 66 32.20 18.60 6.41
C TRP A 66 32.77 18.98 5.04
N TYR A 67 33.84 19.77 5.03
CA TYR A 67 34.37 20.36 3.82
C TYR A 67 35.84 20.05 3.64
N GLN A 68 36.25 20.01 2.37
CA GLN A 68 37.64 20.09 1.94
C GLN A 68 37.77 21.26 0.96
N SER A 69 38.99 21.77 0.71
CA SER A 69 39.16 22.92 -0.18
C SER A 69 38.81 22.58 -1.64
N ASP A 70 39.34 21.47 -2.15
CA ASP A 70 39.08 20.95 -3.49
C ASP A 70 39.33 19.43 -3.58
N THR A 71 39.15 18.80 -4.75
CA THR A 71 39.35 17.35 -4.94
C THR A 71 40.77 16.87 -4.63
N GLY A 72 41.81 17.71 -4.70
CA GLY A 72 43.19 17.33 -4.33
C GLY A 72 43.55 17.49 -2.85
N ALA A 73 42.65 18.02 -2.02
CA ALA A 73 42.94 18.33 -0.63
C ALA A 73 43.00 17.06 0.22
N ALA A 74 43.92 17.01 1.21
CA ALA A 74 44.05 15.88 2.15
C ALA A 74 43.44 16.16 3.53
N GLU A 75 42.72 17.27 3.69
CA GLU A 75 42.09 17.69 4.94
C GLU A 75 40.57 17.80 4.77
N ILE A 76 39.83 17.27 5.73
CA ILE A 76 38.37 17.30 5.79
C ILE A 76 37.99 17.85 7.17
N THR A 77 37.36 19.01 7.22
CA THR A 77 37.07 19.73 8.47
C THR A 77 35.66 20.31 8.49
N PRO A 78 35.02 20.42 9.67
CA PRO A 78 33.78 21.18 9.80
C PRO A 78 34.03 22.66 9.58
N GLN A 79 33.06 23.35 9.00
CA GLN A 79 33.11 24.79 8.77
C GLN A 79 32.12 25.50 9.71
N PRO A 80 32.55 26.47 10.52
CA PRO A 80 31.76 27.01 11.65
C PRO A 80 30.32 27.46 11.33
N ASN A 81 30.06 27.97 10.13
CA ASN A 81 28.75 28.53 9.78
C ASN A 81 27.90 27.61 8.89
N ILE A 82 28.51 26.63 8.22
CA ILE A 82 27.85 25.83 7.18
C ILE A 82 27.82 24.33 7.50
N SER A 83 28.69 23.86 8.40
CA SER A 83 28.58 22.53 9.00
C SER A 83 27.66 22.58 10.23
N PRO A 84 26.67 21.67 10.33
CA PRO A 84 25.88 21.55 11.56
C PRO A 84 26.75 21.09 12.73
N ALA A 85 26.54 21.67 13.91
CA ALA A 85 27.21 21.21 15.12
C ALA A 85 26.69 19.83 15.56
N ASP A 86 27.51 19.06 16.27
CA ASP A 86 27.13 17.73 16.75
C ASP A 86 25.87 17.75 17.62
N GLN A 87 25.72 18.79 18.44
CA GLN A 87 24.56 18.97 19.31
C GLN A 87 23.27 19.16 18.50
N GLU A 88 23.32 19.90 17.38
CA GLU A 88 22.18 20.07 16.48
C GLU A 88 21.74 18.72 15.90
N ILE A 89 22.71 17.90 15.49
CA ILE A 89 22.48 16.58 14.90
C ILE A 89 21.90 15.62 15.93
N ILE A 90 22.52 15.54 17.11
CA ILE A 90 22.06 14.68 18.22
C ILE A 90 20.64 15.07 18.64
N PHE A 91 20.35 16.37 18.74
CA PHE A 91 19.02 16.86 19.06
C PHE A 91 17.99 16.36 18.04
N LEU A 92 18.25 16.54 16.75
CA LEU A 92 17.32 16.12 15.69
C LEU A 92 17.13 14.61 15.64
N ILE A 93 18.18 13.81 15.85
CA ILE A 93 18.07 12.35 15.93
C ILE A 93 17.11 11.97 17.06
N ASN A 94 17.31 12.53 18.26
CA ASN A 94 16.45 12.25 19.41
C ASN A 94 15.01 12.72 19.17
N GLN A 95 14.80 13.84 18.47
CA GLN A 95 13.48 14.31 18.07
C GLN A 95 12.78 13.35 17.11
N ALA A 96 13.50 12.87 16.09
CA ALA A 96 12.99 11.90 15.14
C ALA A 96 12.55 10.61 15.84
N HIS A 97 13.40 10.07 16.73
CA HIS A 97 13.07 8.88 17.52
C HIS A 97 11.87 9.11 18.46
N ARG A 98 11.76 10.28 19.11
CA ARG A 98 10.59 10.64 19.93
C ARG A 98 9.29 10.67 19.13
N LEU A 99 9.36 11.03 17.86
CA LEU A 99 8.23 11.04 16.93
C LEU A 99 8.02 9.69 16.22
N GLY A 100 8.77 8.64 16.60
CA GLY A 100 8.61 7.29 16.08
C GLY A 100 9.29 7.02 14.73
N LEU A 101 10.14 7.93 14.25
CA LEU A 101 10.94 7.72 13.04
C LEU A 101 12.21 6.93 13.36
N LYS A 102 12.61 6.05 12.44
CA LYS A 102 13.98 5.52 12.38
C LYS A 102 14.90 6.54 11.71
N VAL A 103 16.20 6.49 11.97
CA VAL A 103 17.16 7.47 11.48
C VAL A 103 18.26 6.84 10.63
N PHE A 104 18.44 7.41 9.45
CA PHE A 104 19.55 7.19 8.54
C PHE A 104 20.53 8.37 8.65
N LEU A 105 21.66 8.18 9.34
CA LEU A 105 22.72 9.19 9.37
C LEU A 105 23.59 9.03 8.12
N LYS A 106 23.58 10.05 7.25
CA LYS A 106 24.24 10.04 5.94
C LYS A 106 25.27 11.18 5.84
N PRO A 107 26.46 11.06 6.44
CA PRO A 107 27.49 12.10 6.34
C PRO A 107 27.94 12.34 4.90
N VAL A 108 28.17 13.61 4.56
CA VAL A 108 28.60 14.05 3.23
C VAL A 108 29.83 14.96 3.33
N ILE A 109 30.67 14.94 2.29
CA ILE A 109 31.78 15.88 2.12
C ILE A 109 31.43 16.79 0.94
N LYS A 110 31.80 18.08 1.03
CA LYS A 110 31.72 19.01 -0.09
C LYS A 110 33.06 19.73 -0.31
N CYS A 111 33.34 20.12 -1.55
CA CYS A 111 34.47 21.00 -1.85
C CYS A 111 34.05 22.47 -1.74
N LEU A 112 34.87 23.29 -1.09
CA LEU A 112 34.68 24.74 -1.04
C LEU A 112 34.82 25.37 -2.43
N SER A 113 35.62 24.77 -3.32
CA SER A 113 35.73 25.15 -4.74
C SER A 113 34.42 24.99 -5.52
N GLY A 114 33.45 24.23 -5.01
CA GLY A 114 32.23 23.85 -5.73
C GLY A 114 32.41 22.67 -6.69
N VAL A 115 33.62 22.12 -6.83
CA VAL A 115 33.88 20.94 -7.67
C VAL A 115 33.25 19.70 -7.03
N SER A 116 32.60 18.87 -7.84
CA SER A 116 32.02 17.60 -7.38
C SER A 116 33.11 16.57 -7.06
N LEU A 117 32.94 15.85 -5.94
CA LEU A 117 33.81 14.74 -5.55
C LEU A 117 33.74 13.54 -6.51
N LEU A 118 32.76 13.50 -7.41
CA LEU A 118 32.75 12.52 -8.51
C LEU A 118 33.78 12.82 -9.61
N LYS A 119 34.45 13.97 -9.53
CA LYS A 119 35.59 14.37 -10.39
C LYS A 119 36.93 14.27 -9.65
N TYR A 120 37.01 13.42 -8.62
CA TYR A 120 38.26 13.17 -7.90
C TYR A 120 39.23 12.39 -8.82
N ASP A 121 40.49 12.82 -8.90
CA ASP A 121 41.47 12.29 -9.86
C ASP A 121 42.51 11.30 -9.27
N SER A 122 42.63 11.12 -7.94
CA SER A 122 43.12 9.91 -7.24
C SER A 122 43.48 10.22 -5.76
N PRO A 123 42.80 9.66 -4.75
CA PRO A 123 43.05 9.93 -3.35
C PRO A 123 44.36 9.32 -2.89
N ASN A 124 45.28 10.15 -2.38
CA ASN A 124 46.46 9.62 -1.71
C ASN A 124 46.08 9.07 -0.30
N PRO A 125 46.89 8.18 0.31
CA PRO A 125 46.61 7.58 1.62
C PRO A 125 46.38 8.59 2.78
N ARG A 126 46.89 9.82 2.68
CA ARG A 126 46.62 10.89 3.65
C ARG A 126 45.16 11.32 3.61
N TRP A 127 44.52 11.32 2.44
CA TRP A 127 43.09 11.61 2.32
C TRP A 127 42.26 10.59 3.10
N PHE A 128 42.52 9.29 2.93
CA PHE A 128 41.84 8.24 3.70
C PHE A 128 42.06 8.36 5.21
N THR A 129 43.20 8.90 5.64
CA THR A 129 43.45 9.20 7.06
C THR A 129 42.52 10.32 7.56
N ALA A 130 42.37 11.41 6.81
CA ALA A 130 41.41 12.47 7.13
C ALA A 130 39.96 11.96 7.05
N TYR A 131 39.64 11.15 6.03
CA TYR A 131 38.33 10.55 5.84
C TYR A 131 37.92 9.67 7.02
N ARG A 132 38.84 8.84 7.53
CA ARG A 132 38.59 8.02 8.73
C ARG A 132 38.29 8.87 9.95
N ARG A 133 38.97 10.00 10.14
CA ARG A 133 38.67 10.92 11.25
C ARG A 133 37.24 11.46 11.14
N PHE A 134 36.87 11.92 9.96
CA PHE A 134 35.53 12.40 9.64
C PHE A 134 34.45 11.31 9.85
N ILE A 135 34.59 10.15 9.22
CA ILE A 135 33.53 9.13 9.24
C ILE A 135 33.43 8.43 10.60
N LEU A 136 34.55 8.22 11.31
CA LEU A 136 34.52 7.66 12.67
C LEU A 136 33.94 8.63 13.69
N HIS A 137 34.04 9.95 13.46
CA HIS A 137 33.35 10.96 14.27
C HIS A 137 31.84 10.74 14.21
N TYR A 138 31.26 10.70 13.01
CA TYR A 138 29.82 10.47 12.84
C TYR A 138 29.38 9.04 13.19
N ALA A 139 30.24 8.03 13.02
CA ALA A 139 29.94 6.68 13.48
C ALA A 139 29.81 6.61 15.01
N ARG A 140 30.57 7.41 15.77
CA ARG A 140 30.38 7.51 17.24
C ARG A 140 29.03 8.11 17.58
N ILE A 141 28.64 9.20 16.90
CA ILE A 141 27.33 9.84 17.09
C ILE A 141 26.22 8.84 16.79
N ALA A 142 26.23 8.20 15.61
CA ALA A 142 25.23 7.20 15.23
C ALA A 142 25.11 6.06 16.26
N ALA A 143 26.24 5.57 16.79
CA ALA A 143 26.25 4.52 17.80
C ALA A 143 25.66 4.99 19.15
N GLN A 144 25.97 6.22 19.56
CA GLN A 144 25.51 6.82 20.82
C GLN A 144 24.01 7.16 20.79
N THR A 145 23.52 7.58 19.63
CA THR A 145 22.11 7.94 19.43
C THR A 145 21.26 6.80 18.90
N ASN A 146 21.80 5.59 18.77
CA ASN A 146 21.11 4.40 18.25
C ASN A 146 20.46 4.61 16.86
N CYS A 147 21.16 5.28 15.94
CA CYS A 147 20.70 5.34 14.55
C CYS A 147 20.60 3.93 13.96
N GLU A 148 19.60 3.70 13.13
CA GLU A 148 19.31 2.39 12.56
C GLU A 148 20.09 2.13 11.27
N LEU A 149 20.49 3.19 10.56
CA LEU A 149 21.25 3.10 9.32
C LEU A 149 22.35 4.18 9.28
N PHE A 150 23.52 3.82 8.76
CA PHE A 150 24.67 4.72 8.60
C PHE A 150 25.30 4.58 7.22
N ALA A 151 25.53 5.71 6.54
CA ALA A 151 26.27 5.72 5.27
C ALA A 151 27.77 5.80 5.55
N ILE A 152 28.53 4.79 5.11
CA ILE A 152 29.99 4.80 5.20
C ILE A 152 30.62 5.79 4.23
N GLY A 153 29.89 6.21 3.20
CA GLY A 153 30.28 7.21 2.21
C GLY A 153 29.14 7.55 1.25
N THR A 154 29.22 8.73 0.62
CA THR A 154 28.19 9.26 -0.29
C THR A 154 28.85 9.90 -1.51
N ALA A 155 28.62 9.34 -2.71
CA ALA A 155 29.12 9.83 -4.00
C ALA A 155 30.66 10.05 -4.03
N LEU A 156 31.41 9.13 -3.43
CA LEU A 156 32.88 9.11 -3.39
C LEU A 156 33.44 8.04 -4.34
N ASP A 157 32.71 7.73 -5.41
CA ASP A 157 32.87 6.49 -6.18
C ASP A 157 34.23 6.43 -6.91
N ARG A 158 34.83 7.59 -7.18
CA ARG A 158 36.20 7.75 -7.69
C ARG A 158 37.31 7.45 -6.69
N THR A 159 36.95 7.14 -5.45
CA THR A 159 37.88 6.68 -4.41
C THR A 159 37.70 5.19 -4.14
N ALA A 160 36.98 4.48 -5.01
CA ALA A 160 36.62 3.09 -4.86
C ALA A 160 36.80 2.32 -6.18
N ASP A 161 37.61 2.84 -7.11
CA ASP A 161 37.77 2.30 -8.47
C ASP A 161 39.08 1.54 -8.70
N ASP A 162 40.01 1.54 -7.74
CA ASP A 162 41.21 0.68 -7.73
C ASP A 162 41.35 -0.25 -6.51
N ASP A 163 42.29 -1.20 -6.59
CA ASP A 163 42.54 -2.20 -5.54
C ASP A 163 43.09 -1.61 -4.24
N GLN A 164 43.94 -0.59 -4.31
CA GLN A 164 44.55 0.05 -3.15
C GLN A 164 43.51 0.85 -2.35
N GLU A 165 42.69 1.60 -3.06
CA GLU A 165 41.52 2.31 -2.54
C GLU A 165 40.51 1.36 -1.91
N ASN A 166 40.22 0.25 -2.59
CA ASN A 166 39.34 -0.79 -2.05
C ASN A 166 39.88 -1.32 -0.70
N LEU A 167 41.19 -1.55 -0.58
CA LEU A 167 41.80 -1.92 0.71
C LEU A 167 41.62 -0.83 1.78
N GLU A 168 41.75 0.44 1.42
CA GLU A 168 41.52 1.55 2.35
C GLU A 168 40.05 1.65 2.80
N TRP A 169 39.09 1.41 1.90
CA TRP A 169 37.67 1.30 2.24
C TRP A 169 37.38 0.11 3.15
N GLN A 170 37.95 -1.05 2.88
CA GLN A 170 37.78 -2.23 3.74
C GLN A 170 38.30 -1.97 5.17
N LYS A 171 39.45 -1.30 5.30
CA LYS A 171 39.98 -0.85 6.61
C LYS A 171 39.00 0.10 7.30
N THR A 172 38.46 1.08 6.56
CA THR A 172 37.50 2.07 7.09
C THR A 172 36.20 1.40 7.56
N ILE A 173 35.63 0.49 6.76
CA ILE A 173 34.44 -0.30 7.10
C ILE A 173 34.68 -1.11 8.39
N ASN A 174 35.84 -1.75 8.51
CA ASN A 174 36.19 -2.52 9.71
C ASN A 174 36.23 -1.65 10.97
N LEU A 175 36.84 -0.46 10.89
CA LEU A 175 36.90 0.47 12.02
C LEU A 175 35.51 0.99 12.42
N VAL A 176 34.64 1.29 11.44
CA VAL A 176 33.26 1.71 11.72
C VAL A 176 32.45 0.57 12.36
N ARG A 177 32.55 -0.66 11.85
CA ARG A 177 31.91 -1.82 12.49
C ARG A 177 32.42 -2.06 13.90
N GLN A 178 33.71 -1.88 14.16
CA GLN A 178 34.27 -1.96 15.52
C GLN A 178 33.67 -0.89 16.45
N GLN A 179 33.43 0.32 15.94
CA GLN A 179 32.76 1.37 16.71
C GLN A 179 31.30 0.98 17.01
N PHE A 180 30.58 0.37 16.05
CA PHE A 180 29.19 -0.05 16.24
C PHE A 180 29.02 -1.23 17.19
N LYS A 181 30.02 -2.11 17.34
CA LYS A 181 30.00 -3.19 18.35
C LYS A 181 29.84 -2.67 19.79
N LYS A 182 30.10 -1.39 20.04
CA LYS A 182 29.91 -0.74 21.35
C LYS A 182 28.44 -0.32 21.60
N SER A 183 27.59 -0.35 20.58
CA SER A 183 26.17 -0.01 20.70
C SER A 183 25.34 -1.26 20.96
N ALA A 184 24.31 -1.13 21.81
CA ALA A 184 23.33 -2.19 22.04
C ALA A 184 22.48 -2.49 20.80
N ARG A 185 22.34 -1.52 19.89
CA ARG A 185 21.61 -1.62 18.62
C ARG A 185 22.50 -1.08 17.50
N PRO A 186 23.46 -1.88 16.99
CA PRO A 186 24.41 -1.40 15.99
C PRO A 186 23.67 -0.98 14.70
N PRO A 187 23.98 0.20 14.14
CA PRO A 187 23.42 0.63 12.86
C PRO A 187 23.77 -0.36 11.74
N LYS A 188 22.83 -0.55 10.81
CA LYS A 188 23.13 -1.18 9.52
C LYS A 188 24.04 -0.24 8.70
N LEU A 189 24.88 -0.80 7.84
CA LEU A 189 25.87 -0.07 7.07
C LEU A 189 25.54 -0.10 5.57
N VAL A 190 25.58 1.07 4.94
CA VAL A 190 25.37 1.25 3.49
C VAL A 190 26.43 2.18 2.91
N TYR A 191 26.67 2.10 1.62
CA TYR A 191 27.43 3.11 0.86
C TYR A 191 26.47 3.71 -0.18
N ALA A 192 26.39 5.04 -0.25
CA ALA A 192 25.47 5.75 -1.13
C ALA A 192 26.18 6.09 -2.44
N ALA A 193 26.25 5.10 -3.34
CA ALA A 193 26.93 5.22 -4.63
C ALA A 193 26.15 6.10 -5.61
N ASP A 194 26.82 6.69 -6.57
CA ASP A 194 26.18 7.38 -7.68
C ASP A 194 25.57 6.38 -8.68
N TRP A 195 24.41 6.72 -9.24
CA TRP A 195 23.67 5.86 -10.18
C TRP A 195 24.47 5.47 -11.43
N ARG A 196 25.51 6.24 -11.80
CA ARG A 196 26.38 5.94 -12.95
C ARG A 196 27.48 4.93 -12.62
N THR A 197 27.83 4.77 -11.35
CA THR A 197 29.06 4.07 -10.94
C THR A 197 28.85 2.99 -9.88
N TYR A 198 27.64 2.81 -9.34
CA TYR A 198 27.35 1.81 -8.29
C TYR A 198 27.84 0.38 -8.62
N GLN A 199 27.85 -0.02 -9.89
CA GLN A 199 28.29 -1.35 -10.32
C GLN A 199 29.80 -1.59 -10.17
N LYS A 200 30.59 -0.50 -10.06
CA LYS A 200 32.06 -0.52 -9.94
C LYS A 200 32.56 -0.71 -8.51
N ILE A 201 31.71 -0.47 -7.52
CA ILE A 201 32.10 -0.54 -6.11
C ILE A 201 32.39 -2.01 -5.73
N LEU A 202 33.60 -2.28 -5.24
CA LEU A 202 34.12 -3.64 -5.02
C LEU A 202 33.82 -4.23 -3.64
N PHE A 203 33.37 -3.42 -2.67
CA PHE A 203 33.23 -3.82 -1.27
C PHE A 203 31.78 -4.04 -0.80
N TRP A 204 30.82 -4.21 -1.71
CA TRP A 204 29.40 -4.42 -1.37
C TRP A 204 29.18 -5.59 -0.41
N ASP A 205 29.99 -6.65 -0.48
CA ASP A 205 29.93 -7.80 0.42
C ASP A 205 30.12 -7.47 1.90
N ARG A 206 30.76 -6.35 2.20
CA ARG A 206 31.01 -5.89 3.58
C ARG A 206 29.88 -5.01 4.14
N LEU A 207 28.88 -4.69 3.33
CA LEU A 207 27.77 -3.79 3.65
C LEU A 207 26.46 -4.56 3.80
N ASP A 208 25.53 -4.00 4.59
CA ASP A 208 24.21 -4.62 4.82
C ASP A 208 23.24 -4.34 3.67
N TYR A 209 23.40 -3.17 3.02
CA TYR A 209 22.63 -2.77 1.84
C TYR A 209 23.56 -2.33 0.70
N ILE A 210 23.09 -2.56 -0.53
CA ILE A 210 23.58 -1.83 -1.70
C ILE A 210 22.84 -0.49 -1.73
N GLY A 211 23.56 0.63 -1.74
CA GLY A 211 22.98 1.97 -1.72
C GLY A 211 23.21 2.72 -3.02
N ILE A 212 22.15 3.31 -3.58
CA ILE A 212 22.21 4.10 -4.82
C ILE A 212 21.54 5.46 -4.63
N ASN A 213 22.23 6.54 -4.97
CA ASN A 213 21.65 7.85 -5.24
C ASN A 213 21.04 7.81 -6.65
N ALA A 214 19.79 7.39 -6.73
CA ALA A 214 19.07 6.90 -7.90
C ALA A 214 18.48 8.00 -8.79
N TYR A 215 19.31 8.94 -9.26
CA TYR A 215 18.91 10.00 -10.19
C TYR A 215 18.94 9.54 -11.66
N PHE A 216 18.35 8.38 -11.93
CA PHE A 216 18.34 7.76 -13.26
C PHE A 216 17.49 8.57 -14.25
N PRO A 217 18.02 8.97 -15.43
CA PRO A 217 17.22 9.56 -16.49
C PRO A 217 16.10 8.63 -16.95
N LEU A 218 14.86 9.10 -17.01
CA LEU A 218 13.69 8.29 -17.38
C LEU A 218 13.29 8.52 -18.84
N THR A 219 14.27 8.76 -19.69
CA THR A 219 14.11 8.86 -21.14
C THR A 219 15.45 8.70 -21.87
N THR A 220 15.41 8.41 -23.17
CA THR A 220 16.57 8.36 -24.07
C THR A 220 16.13 8.68 -25.50
N GLU A 221 17.05 9.22 -26.30
CA GLU A 221 16.88 9.39 -27.75
C GLU A 221 17.14 8.09 -28.52
N GLN A 222 17.76 7.10 -27.87
CA GLN A 222 18.13 5.81 -28.46
C GLN A 222 17.16 4.69 -28.09
N PRO A 223 16.86 3.75 -29.02
CA PRO A 223 15.99 2.59 -28.77
C PRO A 223 16.47 1.65 -27.63
N PRO A 224 15.56 0.86 -27.04
CA PRO A 224 14.12 0.82 -27.32
C PRO A 224 13.43 2.09 -26.81
N LEU A 225 12.49 2.61 -27.61
CA LEU A 225 11.68 3.77 -27.25
C LEU A 225 10.34 3.28 -26.66
N PRO A 226 9.72 4.05 -25.74
CA PRO A 226 8.38 3.76 -25.27
C PRO A 226 7.39 3.68 -26.43
N PRO A 227 6.30 2.90 -26.26
CA PRO A 227 5.20 2.89 -27.21
C PRO A 227 4.72 4.31 -27.56
N PRO A 228 4.40 4.59 -28.84
CA PRO A 228 4.04 5.94 -29.30
C PRO A 228 2.78 6.52 -28.63
N GLU A 229 1.92 5.68 -28.06
CA GLU A 229 0.75 6.06 -27.28
C GLU A 229 1.12 6.69 -25.91
N PHE A 230 2.30 6.38 -25.36
CA PHE A 230 2.75 6.96 -24.10
C PHE A 230 3.29 8.36 -24.33
N GLN A 231 2.52 9.36 -23.91
CA GLN A 231 2.93 10.76 -24.04
C GLN A 231 4.23 11.02 -23.25
N PRO A 232 5.22 11.73 -23.81
CA PRO A 232 6.46 12.07 -23.09
C PRO A 232 6.18 12.77 -21.76
N GLY A 233 6.80 12.26 -20.69
CA GLY A 233 6.59 12.78 -19.32
C GLY A 233 5.30 12.31 -18.63
N SER A 234 4.47 11.51 -19.30
CA SER A 234 3.38 10.78 -18.64
C SER A 234 3.91 9.70 -17.70
N VAL A 235 3.10 9.29 -16.73
CA VAL A 235 3.45 8.23 -15.77
C VAL A 235 3.84 6.93 -16.48
N ASP A 236 3.08 6.51 -17.48
CA ASP A 236 3.31 5.26 -18.21
C ASP A 236 4.60 5.32 -19.03
N TYR A 237 4.88 6.46 -19.68
CA TYR A 237 6.14 6.71 -20.37
C TYR A 237 7.35 6.56 -19.42
N LEU A 238 7.30 7.22 -18.26
CA LEU A 238 8.40 7.23 -17.30
C LEU A 238 8.57 5.87 -16.58
N ALA A 239 7.46 5.21 -16.24
CA ALA A 239 7.47 3.89 -15.60
C ALA A 239 7.96 2.80 -16.55
N TRP A 240 7.67 2.92 -17.85
CA TRP A 240 8.22 2.05 -18.88
C TRP A 240 9.75 2.10 -18.89
N TYR A 241 10.35 3.29 -18.82
CA TYR A 241 11.82 3.41 -18.78
C TYR A 241 12.46 2.76 -17.57
N TRP A 242 11.86 2.92 -16.39
CA TRP A 242 12.27 2.15 -15.23
C TRP A 242 12.27 0.65 -15.54
N LYS A 243 11.13 0.13 -16.04
CA LYS A 243 10.92 -1.32 -16.24
C LYS A 243 11.77 -1.92 -17.35
N GLN A 244 12.08 -1.17 -18.41
CA GLN A 244 12.79 -1.71 -19.57
C GLN A 244 14.30 -1.43 -19.55
N LYS A 245 14.76 -0.44 -18.78
CA LYS A 245 16.18 -0.08 -18.72
C LYS A 245 16.76 -0.28 -17.32
N HIS A 246 16.31 0.51 -16.35
CA HIS A 246 16.98 0.60 -15.05
C HIS A 246 16.74 -0.62 -14.15
N LEU A 247 15.52 -1.17 -14.11
CA LEU A 247 15.22 -2.35 -13.30
C LEU A 247 15.98 -3.58 -13.80
N PRO A 248 16.01 -3.92 -15.11
CA PRO A 248 16.83 -5.03 -15.60
C PRO A 248 18.32 -4.85 -15.32
N GLU A 249 18.87 -3.64 -15.48
CA GLU A 249 20.28 -3.36 -15.15
C GLU A 249 20.57 -3.60 -13.66
N ILE A 250 19.68 -3.12 -12.78
CA ILE A 250 19.79 -3.33 -11.33
C ILE A 250 19.66 -4.82 -11.00
N GLU A 251 18.68 -5.53 -11.54
CA GLU A 251 18.42 -6.95 -11.26
C GLU A 251 19.58 -7.83 -11.75
N ASN A 252 20.14 -7.55 -12.93
CA ASN A 252 21.34 -8.21 -13.45
C ASN A 252 22.56 -7.96 -12.55
N PHE A 253 22.72 -6.73 -12.06
CA PHE A 253 23.78 -6.41 -11.10
C PHE A 253 23.58 -7.17 -9.77
N LEU A 254 22.36 -7.21 -9.24
CA LEU A 254 22.03 -7.90 -8.00
C LEU A 254 22.20 -9.41 -8.08
N ALA A 255 22.01 -10.00 -9.26
CA ALA A 255 22.23 -11.43 -9.50
C ALA A 255 23.68 -11.88 -9.25
N ARG A 256 24.64 -10.94 -9.17
CA ARG A 256 26.05 -11.22 -8.81
C ARG A 256 26.23 -11.60 -7.34
N PHE A 257 25.25 -11.36 -6.47
CA PHE A 257 25.35 -11.59 -5.03
C PHE A 257 24.53 -12.82 -4.61
N ASN A 258 25.14 -13.71 -3.81
CA ASN A 258 24.48 -14.87 -3.25
C ASN A 258 24.80 -15.02 -1.75
N PRO A 259 23.83 -14.88 -0.83
CA PRO A 259 22.41 -14.56 -1.10
C PRO A 259 22.23 -13.15 -1.68
N ALA A 260 21.10 -12.92 -2.35
CA ALA A 260 20.77 -11.62 -2.93
C ALA A 260 20.80 -10.53 -1.84
N LYS A 261 21.50 -9.42 -2.12
CA LYS A 261 21.59 -8.29 -1.21
C LYS A 261 20.40 -7.34 -1.37
N PRO A 262 19.82 -6.84 -0.27
CA PRO A 262 18.79 -5.82 -0.35
C PRO A 262 19.39 -4.51 -0.88
N LEU A 263 18.65 -3.84 -1.76
CA LEU A 263 19.05 -2.58 -2.36
C LEU A 263 18.17 -1.44 -1.84
N LEU A 264 18.83 -0.37 -1.40
CA LEU A 264 18.22 0.84 -0.90
C LEU A 264 18.53 2.01 -1.85
N PHE A 265 17.51 2.76 -2.25
CA PHE A 265 17.75 4.06 -2.87
C PHE A 265 18.05 5.09 -1.77
N THR A 266 19.34 5.30 -1.50
CA THR A 266 19.85 6.20 -0.47
C THR A 266 19.57 7.66 -0.78
N GLU A 267 19.19 7.95 -2.02
CA GLU A 267 18.63 9.22 -2.47
C GLU A 267 17.86 9.00 -3.76
N ILE A 268 16.73 9.67 -3.93
CA ILE A 268 16.01 9.78 -5.21
C ILE A 268 15.18 11.06 -5.14
N GLY A 269 15.13 11.83 -6.23
CA GLY A 269 14.40 13.09 -6.24
C GLY A 269 14.26 13.62 -7.65
N TYR A 270 13.28 14.49 -7.83
CA TYR A 270 13.00 15.16 -9.10
C TYR A 270 12.63 16.61 -8.78
N PRO A 271 13.31 17.62 -9.35
CA PRO A 271 12.90 19.00 -9.15
C PRO A 271 11.54 19.27 -9.81
N ALA A 272 10.77 20.22 -9.26
CA ALA A 272 9.50 20.68 -9.82
C ALA A 272 9.70 21.56 -11.07
N GLN A 273 10.38 21.00 -12.08
CA GLN A 273 10.75 21.64 -13.34
C GLN A 273 10.24 20.82 -14.52
N PRO A 274 9.89 21.48 -15.64
CA PRO A 274 9.59 20.79 -16.89
C PRO A 274 10.73 19.87 -17.29
N HIS A 275 10.39 18.67 -17.76
CA HIS A 275 11.34 17.67 -18.24
C HIS A 275 12.44 17.26 -17.25
N CYS A 276 12.21 17.41 -15.94
CA CYS A 276 13.20 17.03 -14.92
C CYS A 276 13.63 15.54 -14.99
N TYR A 277 12.82 14.68 -15.60
CA TYR A 277 13.15 13.29 -15.89
C TYR A 277 14.29 13.07 -16.89
N LEU A 278 14.73 14.11 -17.63
CA LEU A 278 15.90 14.04 -18.52
C LEU A 278 17.22 13.98 -17.75
N ALA A 279 17.31 14.77 -16.67
CA ALA A 279 18.50 14.85 -15.82
C ALA A 279 18.05 15.09 -14.37
N PRO A 280 17.58 14.04 -13.66
CA PRO A 280 16.99 14.20 -12.33
C PRO A 280 17.93 14.73 -11.27
N ASP A 281 19.25 14.65 -11.48
CA ASP A 281 20.30 15.21 -10.60
C ASP A 281 20.62 16.68 -10.89
N SER A 282 20.10 17.24 -11.99
CA SER A 282 20.35 18.60 -12.42
C SER A 282 19.22 19.53 -11.99
N PHE A 283 19.58 20.67 -11.38
CA PHE A 283 18.66 21.73 -11.03
C PHE A 283 19.13 23.04 -11.68
N VAL A 284 18.23 23.69 -12.40
CA VAL A 284 18.49 24.99 -13.01
C VAL A 284 17.71 26.08 -12.27
N PRO A 285 18.38 27.10 -11.70
CA PRO A 285 17.69 28.22 -11.05
C PRO A 285 16.77 28.98 -12.03
N ALA A 286 15.67 29.54 -11.51
CA ALA A 286 14.73 30.41 -12.23
C ALA A 286 13.95 29.78 -13.41
N ILE A 287 13.85 28.44 -13.46
CA ILE A 287 12.91 27.73 -14.35
C ILE A 287 11.47 27.82 -13.83
N THR A 288 10.51 27.74 -14.75
CA THR A 288 9.07 27.61 -14.47
C THR A 288 8.77 26.46 -13.51
N TYR A 289 7.96 26.73 -12.49
CA TYR A 289 7.46 25.71 -11.58
C TYR A 289 6.51 24.74 -12.30
N ASP A 290 6.84 23.45 -12.28
CA ASP A 290 6.03 22.36 -12.85
C ASP A 290 5.92 21.18 -11.86
N PRO A 291 4.93 21.21 -10.96
CA PRO A 291 4.69 20.14 -10.01
C PRO A 291 4.05 18.91 -10.66
N THR A 292 3.47 19.04 -11.86
CA THR A 292 2.84 17.92 -12.57
C THR A 292 3.89 16.95 -13.08
N THR A 293 4.96 17.46 -13.70
CA THR A 293 6.07 16.61 -14.13
C THR A 293 6.75 15.95 -12.94
N GLN A 294 6.95 16.68 -11.83
CA GLN A 294 7.45 16.09 -10.58
C GLN A 294 6.53 14.97 -10.09
N ARG A 295 5.23 15.21 -9.96
CA ARG A 295 4.23 14.20 -9.56
C ARG A 295 4.35 12.93 -10.41
N ASN A 296 4.44 13.07 -11.73
CA ASN A 296 4.51 11.93 -12.64
C ASN A 296 5.79 11.10 -12.43
N CYS A 297 6.93 11.74 -12.13
CA CYS A 297 8.18 11.04 -11.83
C CYS A 297 8.10 10.24 -10.52
N TYR A 298 7.50 10.82 -9.47
CA TYR A 298 7.26 10.11 -8.20
C TYR A 298 6.35 8.90 -8.41
N LEU A 299 5.23 9.08 -9.12
CA LEU A 299 4.27 8.02 -9.39
C LEU A 299 4.90 6.91 -10.24
N ALA A 300 5.68 7.26 -11.27
CA ALA A 300 6.40 6.30 -12.10
C ALA A 300 7.42 5.47 -11.30
N ALA A 301 8.19 6.09 -10.40
CA ALA A 301 9.09 5.37 -9.51
C ALA A 301 8.33 4.39 -8.60
N TYR A 302 7.18 4.79 -8.07
CA TYR A 302 6.32 3.90 -7.28
C TYR A 302 5.79 2.71 -8.10
N HIS A 303 5.28 2.95 -9.31
CA HIS A 303 4.82 1.88 -10.20
C HIS A 303 5.92 0.88 -10.57
N ALA A 304 7.16 1.34 -10.66
CA ALA A 304 8.30 0.51 -11.00
C ALA A 304 8.80 -0.35 -9.82
N LEU A 305 8.88 0.26 -8.63
CA LEU A 305 9.57 -0.32 -7.47
C LEU A 305 8.66 -1.12 -6.53
N ALA A 306 7.35 -0.86 -6.56
CA ALA A 306 6.40 -1.55 -5.69
C ALA A 306 6.46 -3.08 -5.86
N GLY A 307 6.49 -3.80 -4.74
CA GLY A 307 6.47 -5.27 -4.71
C GLY A 307 7.77 -5.99 -5.10
N ARG A 308 8.86 -5.25 -5.41
CA ARG A 308 10.15 -5.87 -5.74
C ARG A 308 10.81 -6.48 -4.49
N PRO A 309 11.15 -7.78 -4.46
CA PRO A 309 11.63 -8.45 -3.25
C PRO A 309 13.01 -7.98 -2.79
N TRP A 310 13.82 -7.42 -3.70
CA TRP A 310 15.14 -6.85 -3.39
C TRP A 310 15.07 -5.41 -2.86
N PHE A 311 13.93 -4.73 -3.00
CA PHE A 311 13.82 -3.31 -2.74
C PHE A 311 13.62 -3.03 -1.24
N ALA A 312 14.64 -2.48 -0.60
CA ALA A 312 14.66 -2.15 0.82
C ALA A 312 13.99 -0.81 1.15
N GLY A 313 13.68 -0.01 0.12
CA GLY A 313 13.04 1.29 0.24
C GLY A 313 13.85 2.42 -0.40
N LEU A 314 13.45 3.65 -0.08
CA LEU A 314 14.01 4.86 -0.66
C LEU A 314 14.04 6.03 0.34
N PHE A 315 14.85 7.02 0.01
CA PHE A 315 14.90 8.31 0.69
C PHE A 315 14.69 9.43 -0.32
N TRP A 316 13.53 10.07 -0.27
CA TRP A 316 13.22 11.21 -1.13
C TRP A 316 14.14 12.39 -0.82
N PHE A 317 14.68 13.01 -1.87
CA PHE A 317 15.41 14.26 -1.82
C PHE A 317 14.48 15.37 -2.34
N ASN A 318 14.06 16.32 -1.51
CA ASN A 318 14.37 16.46 -0.08
C ASN A 318 13.27 17.19 0.70
N TRP A 319 13.57 17.49 1.97
CA TRP A 319 12.81 18.35 2.86
C TRP A 319 13.75 19.35 3.53
N GLU A 320 13.20 20.47 4.00
CA GLU A 320 13.99 21.63 4.44
C GLU A 320 13.65 22.00 5.89
N THR A 321 14.64 22.46 6.67
CA THR A 321 14.40 22.99 8.02
C THR A 321 13.66 24.33 8.00
N ASP A 322 13.88 25.13 6.96
CA ASP A 322 13.08 26.33 6.71
C ASP A 322 11.68 25.96 6.21
N THR A 323 10.66 26.52 6.85
CA THR A 323 9.25 26.33 6.51
C THR A 323 8.65 27.51 5.76
N THR A 324 9.46 28.53 5.41
CA THR A 324 8.97 29.67 4.64
C THR A 324 8.44 29.21 3.28
N PRO A 325 7.23 29.64 2.88
CA PRO A 325 6.70 29.32 1.57
C PRO A 325 7.61 29.90 0.48
N ASN A 326 8.14 29.05 -0.38
CA ASN A 326 8.98 29.43 -1.52
C ASN A 326 8.41 28.79 -2.78
N THR A 327 8.30 29.56 -3.87
CA THR A 327 7.77 29.12 -5.17
C THR A 327 8.84 28.58 -6.11
N THR A 328 10.07 28.40 -5.63
CA THR A 328 11.16 27.82 -6.41
C THR A 328 10.84 26.42 -6.90
N ALA A 329 11.16 26.17 -8.17
CA ALA A 329 11.08 24.91 -8.88
C ALA A 329 12.14 23.88 -8.40
N GLY A 330 12.31 23.71 -7.09
CA GLY A 330 13.32 22.86 -6.47
C GLY A 330 12.87 21.41 -6.25
N TYR A 331 13.72 20.64 -5.56
CA TYR A 331 13.44 19.25 -5.15
C TYR A 331 12.35 19.07 -4.09
N PRO A 332 12.19 19.95 -3.08
CA PRO A 332 11.17 19.74 -2.06
C PRO A 332 9.77 19.62 -2.68
N PRO A 333 9.04 18.52 -2.44
CA PRO A 333 7.66 18.42 -2.88
C PRO A 333 6.82 19.39 -2.03
N ARG A 334 6.17 20.35 -2.69
CA ARG A 334 5.35 21.38 -2.03
C ARG A 334 3.88 21.31 -2.45
N GLU A 335 3.63 20.83 -3.67
CA GLU A 335 2.27 20.68 -4.20
C GLU A 335 1.47 19.64 -3.41
N ARG A 336 0.23 19.98 -3.04
CA ARG A 336 -0.65 19.09 -2.26
C ARG A 336 -0.79 17.72 -2.92
N THR A 337 -0.96 17.68 -4.25
CA THR A 337 -1.13 16.44 -5.01
C THR A 337 0.11 15.55 -4.98
N VAL A 338 1.32 16.13 -4.94
CA VAL A 338 2.59 15.38 -4.81
C VAL A 338 2.76 14.85 -3.39
N LEU A 339 2.51 15.69 -2.39
CA LEU A 339 2.61 15.30 -0.97
C LEU A 339 1.63 14.17 -0.64
N GLU A 340 0.40 14.28 -1.13
CA GLU A 340 -0.62 13.27 -0.96
C GLU A 340 -0.26 11.96 -1.66
N LEU A 341 0.32 12.02 -2.86
CA LEU A 341 0.86 10.84 -3.53
C LEU A 341 1.95 10.14 -2.68
N ILE A 342 2.89 10.90 -2.13
CA ILE A 342 3.95 10.33 -1.26
C ILE A 342 3.34 9.72 -0.01
N ARG A 343 2.41 10.43 0.64
CA ARG A 343 1.67 9.94 1.80
C ARG A 343 0.98 8.63 1.49
N ARG A 344 0.21 8.58 0.39
CA ARG A 344 -0.53 7.40 -0.07
C ARG A 344 0.41 6.24 -0.35
N PHE A 345 1.54 6.42 -1.06
CA PHE A 345 2.49 5.32 -1.23
C PHE A 345 3.00 4.79 0.10
N ASN A 346 3.42 5.70 0.98
CA ASN A 346 4.00 5.35 2.26
C ASN A 346 2.99 4.67 3.21
N THR A 347 1.71 4.94 3.05
CA THR A 347 0.64 4.34 3.83
C THR A 347 0.02 3.08 3.22
N ALA A 348 -0.07 3.02 1.89
CA ALA A 348 -0.93 2.08 1.17
C ALA A 348 -0.22 0.87 0.59
N LEU A 349 0.98 1.04 0.01
CA LEU A 349 1.44 0.15 -1.05
C LEU A 349 2.37 -0.99 -0.61
N ALA A 350 2.63 -1.14 0.70
CA ALA A 350 3.39 -2.29 1.22
C ALA A 350 2.47 -3.38 1.81
N THR A 351 1.30 -3.05 2.36
CA THR A 351 0.50 -4.00 3.15
C THR A 351 -1.01 -3.76 3.02
N HIS A 352 -1.61 -3.80 1.83
CA HIS A 352 -3.07 -3.70 1.73
C HIS A 352 -3.72 -4.90 2.46
N LYS A 353 -4.30 -4.65 3.64
CA LYS A 353 -5.08 -5.60 4.45
C LYS A 353 -6.45 -4.97 4.71
N GLY A 354 -7.39 -5.23 3.82
CA GLY A 354 -8.67 -4.55 3.79
C GLY A 354 -9.85 -5.50 3.87
N PHE A 355 -11.00 -4.94 4.29
CA PHE A 355 -12.30 -5.59 4.17
C PHE A 355 -13.25 -4.68 3.40
N CYS A 356 -14.12 -5.28 2.60
CA CYS A 356 -15.27 -4.57 2.04
C CYS A 356 -16.35 -4.45 3.11
N LEU A 357 -16.85 -3.24 3.32
CA LEU A 357 -17.96 -2.93 4.21
C LEU A 357 -19.16 -2.46 3.37
N PRO A 358 -19.83 -3.37 2.64
CA PRO A 358 -20.96 -3.02 1.80
C PRO A 358 -22.21 -2.69 2.64
N THR A 359 -23.12 -1.91 2.07
CA THR A 359 -24.49 -1.76 2.58
C THR A 359 -25.39 -2.87 2.02
N THR A 360 -26.47 -3.26 2.69
CA THR A 360 -27.59 -4.06 2.15
C THR A 360 -28.65 -3.17 1.48
N TYR A 361 -29.63 -3.76 0.77
CA TYR A 361 -30.68 -3.09 -0.04
C TYR A 361 -31.72 -2.26 0.75
N ASP A 362 -31.44 -1.98 2.01
CA ASP A 362 -32.32 -1.35 2.99
C ASP A 362 -31.51 -0.57 4.04
N SER A 363 -30.22 -0.31 3.77
CA SER A 363 -29.29 0.17 4.78
C SER A 363 -28.53 1.44 4.38
N THR A 364 -28.55 2.42 5.28
CA THR A 364 -27.54 3.49 5.33
C THR A 364 -26.38 3.05 6.22
N TYR A 365 -25.26 3.77 6.22
CA TYR A 365 -24.19 3.49 7.18
C TYR A 365 -24.54 3.88 8.64
N LEU A 366 -25.76 4.38 8.92
CA LEU A 366 -26.17 4.90 10.23
C LEU A 366 -26.70 3.85 11.22
N PHE A 367 -26.42 2.56 11.02
CA PHE A 367 -26.80 1.55 12.02
C PHE A 367 -25.84 1.55 13.22
N ALA A 368 -26.38 1.25 14.40
CA ALA A 368 -25.61 1.13 15.64
C ALA A 368 -24.42 0.15 15.56
N ARG A 369 -24.44 -0.78 14.59
CA ARG A 369 -23.40 -1.79 14.37
C ARG A 369 -22.30 -1.37 13.39
N THR A 370 -22.51 -0.33 12.57
CA THR A 370 -21.53 0.09 11.55
C THR A 370 -20.20 0.51 12.16
N PHE A 371 -20.23 1.39 13.16
CA PHE A 371 -19.01 1.93 13.77
C PHE A 371 -18.26 0.88 14.62
N PRO A 372 -18.93 0.04 15.43
CA PRO A 372 -18.29 -1.10 16.08
C PRO A 372 -17.68 -2.13 15.10
N ALA A 373 -18.23 -2.27 13.89
CA ALA A 373 -17.63 -3.13 12.88
C ALA A 373 -16.25 -2.61 12.47
N LEU A 374 -16.07 -1.30 12.30
CA LEU A 374 -14.75 -0.71 12.01
C LEU A 374 -13.73 -0.99 13.12
N ASP A 375 -14.15 -0.95 14.39
CA ASP A 375 -13.28 -1.33 15.52
C ASP A 375 -12.87 -2.80 15.44
N SER A 376 -13.80 -3.67 15.06
CA SER A 376 -13.54 -5.10 14.87
C SER A 376 -12.56 -5.35 13.71
N LEU A 377 -12.74 -4.65 12.58
CA LEU A 377 -11.81 -4.72 11.45
C LEU A 377 -10.39 -4.30 11.88
N LYS A 378 -10.28 -3.21 12.65
CA LYS A 378 -9.00 -2.74 13.17
C LYS A 378 -8.35 -3.76 14.10
N ALA A 379 -9.13 -4.39 14.99
CA ALA A 379 -8.66 -5.43 15.88
C ALA A 379 -8.13 -6.68 15.14
N LEU A 380 -8.67 -6.97 13.95
CA LEU A 380 -8.18 -8.03 13.06
C LEU A 380 -6.89 -7.66 12.31
N GLY A 381 -6.38 -6.44 12.50
CA GLY A 381 -5.18 -5.93 11.83
C GLY A 381 -5.44 -5.33 10.45
N ALA A 382 -6.70 -5.01 10.11
CA ALA A 382 -7.00 -4.28 8.89
C ALA A 382 -6.41 -2.86 8.95
N ASN A 383 -5.89 -2.41 7.81
CA ASN A 383 -5.48 -1.02 7.58
C ASN A 383 -6.28 -0.35 6.45
N TRP A 384 -7.13 -1.10 5.74
CA TRP A 384 -8.03 -0.58 4.72
C TRP A 384 -9.49 -0.97 5.00
N VAL A 385 -10.42 -0.13 4.55
CA VAL A 385 -11.85 -0.49 4.43
C VAL A 385 -12.38 0.03 3.10
N ALA A 386 -13.07 -0.83 2.34
CA ALA A 386 -13.80 -0.40 1.15
C ALA A 386 -15.24 -0.06 1.54
N ILE A 387 -15.69 1.14 1.17
CA ILE A 387 -17.01 1.70 1.47
C ILE A 387 -17.72 1.87 0.13
N ASN A 388 -18.96 1.38 0.02
CA ASN A 388 -19.70 1.43 -1.24
C ASN A 388 -20.63 2.65 -1.24
N SER A 389 -20.42 3.55 -2.20
CA SER A 389 -21.48 4.40 -2.71
C SER A 389 -22.35 3.52 -3.59
N ARG A 390 -23.68 3.51 -3.45
CA ARG A 390 -24.56 2.72 -4.34
C ARG A 390 -25.56 3.62 -5.04
N TRP A 391 -25.55 3.63 -6.36
CA TRP A 391 -26.67 4.11 -7.18
C TRP A 391 -27.34 2.94 -7.90
N LEU A 392 -28.56 3.15 -8.38
CA LEU A 392 -29.33 2.11 -9.06
C LEU A 392 -29.53 2.48 -10.53
N MET A 393 -29.55 1.45 -11.38
CA MET A 393 -29.97 1.52 -12.77
C MET A 393 -31.18 0.62 -13.01
N ALA A 394 -31.98 0.92 -14.03
CA ALA A 394 -33.04 0.04 -14.51
C ALA A 394 -32.44 -1.22 -15.16
N ASP A 395 -33.11 -2.37 -15.01
CA ASP A 395 -32.67 -3.64 -15.59
C ASP A 395 -32.87 -3.70 -17.12
N THR A 396 -32.30 -4.72 -17.76
CA THR A 396 -32.23 -4.99 -19.22
C THR A 396 -33.40 -4.48 -20.12
N GLY A 397 -33.12 -3.73 -21.20
CA GLY A 397 -34.05 -3.09 -22.17
C GLY A 397 -33.75 -1.60 -22.52
N LYS A 398 -33.94 -1.14 -23.77
CA LYS A 398 -33.62 0.26 -24.22
C LYS A 398 -34.37 1.35 -23.41
N ASN A 399 -33.63 2.36 -22.90
CA ASN A 399 -34.02 3.69 -22.34
C ASN A 399 -33.32 3.95 -20.97
N TYR A 400 -32.03 4.32 -20.99
CA TYR A 400 -31.13 4.25 -19.83
C TYR A 400 -30.51 5.57 -19.35
N ASP A 401 -31.32 6.61 -19.22
CA ASP A 401 -30.94 7.91 -18.67
C ASP A 401 -31.09 7.98 -17.12
N THR A 402 -31.23 6.86 -16.42
CA THR A 402 -31.63 6.84 -15.00
C THR A 402 -30.68 6.08 -14.05
N ILE A 403 -29.36 6.24 -14.20
CA ILE A 403 -28.42 5.92 -13.10
C ILE A 403 -28.57 7.02 -12.04
N LYS A 404 -29.18 6.68 -10.90
CA LYS A 404 -29.49 7.65 -9.84
C LYS A 404 -29.59 6.99 -8.47
N PRO A 405 -29.42 7.74 -7.36
CA PRO A 405 -29.67 7.20 -6.04
C PRO A 405 -31.18 6.94 -5.86
N GLN A 406 -31.54 5.86 -5.15
CA GLN A 406 -32.92 5.59 -4.78
C GLN A 406 -33.10 5.63 -3.26
N PHE A 407 -34.17 6.30 -2.82
CA PHE A 407 -34.49 6.40 -1.41
C PHE A 407 -34.74 5.03 -0.79
N GLY A 408 -34.06 4.73 0.32
CA GLY A 408 -34.16 3.45 1.03
C GLY A 408 -33.20 2.36 0.52
N GLU A 409 -32.67 2.48 -0.70
CA GLU A 409 -31.75 1.47 -1.28
C GLU A 409 -30.32 1.99 -1.44
N SER A 410 -30.18 3.28 -1.75
CA SER A 410 -28.90 3.98 -1.82
C SER A 410 -28.53 4.59 -0.47
N PRO A 411 -27.30 4.39 0.02
CA PRO A 411 -26.84 5.08 1.22
C PRO A 411 -26.82 6.60 0.97
N LEU A 412 -27.25 7.37 1.97
CA LEU A 412 -27.16 8.83 1.92
C LEU A 412 -25.70 9.26 1.95
N ASP A 413 -25.35 10.30 1.19
CA ASP A 413 -23.99 10.87 1.18
C ASP A 413 -23.52 11.25 2.59
N SER A 414 -24.40 11.79 3.43
CA SER A 414 -24.09 12.11 4.83
C SER A 414 -23.65 10.87 5.60
N SER A 415 -24.29 9.72 5.37
CA SER A 415 -23.91 8.45 6.00
C SER A 415 -22.58 7.92 5.48
N ILE A 416 -22.32 8.05 4.17
CA ILE A 416 -21.02 7.69 3.55
C ILE A 416 -19.92 8.55 4.17
N LYS A 417 -20.10 9.87 4.20
CA LYS A 417 -19.17 10.83 4.80
C LYS A 417 -18.85 10.49 6.26
N MET A 418 -19.86 10.17 7.07
CA MET A 418 -19.67 9.81 8.47
C MET A 418 -18.88 8.51 8.66
N VAL A 419 -19.14 7.48 7.85
CA VAL A 419 -18.38 6.22 7.96
C VAL A 419 -16.93 6.39 7.49
N ILE A 420 -16.68 7.23 6.47
CA ILE A 420 -15.32 7.60 6.04
C ILE A 420 -14.59 8.33 7.16
N ASP A 421 -15.19 9.38 7.73
CA ASP A 421 -14.60 10.15 8.82
C ASP A 421 -14.25 9.24 10.02
N SER A 422 -15.14 8.29 10.34
CA SER A 422 -14.91 7.32 11.43
C SER A 422 -13.80 6.33 11.11
N ALA A 423 -13.72 5.84 9.87
CA ALA A 423 -12.62 4.97 9.44
C ALA A 423 -11.27 5.68 9.55
N HIS A 424 -11.18 6.93 9.09
CA HIS A 424 -9.99 7.76 9.20
C HIS A 424 -9.61 8.03 10.67
N GLN A 425 -10.57 8.34 11.54
CA GLN A 425 -10.33 8.50 12.99
C GLN A 425 -9.75 7.23 13.64
N LYS A 426 -10.11 6.05 13.12
CA LYS A 426 -9.60 4.74 13.57
C LYS A 426 -8.30 4.33 12.89
N GLY A 427 -7.73 5.21 12.05
CA GLY A 427 -6.48 4.96 11.32
C GLY A 427 -6.62 3.86 10.28
N LEU A 428 -7.78 3.76 9.63
CA LEU A 428 -8.00 2.95 8.42
C LEU A 428 -7.94 3.87 7.20
N PHE A 429 -7.32 3.41 6.13
CA PHE A 429 -7.46 4.01 4.80
C PHE A 429 -8.76 3.57 4.16
N VAL A 430 -9.30 4.38 3.26
CA VAL A 430 -10.58 4.15 2.63
C VAL A 430 -10.42 3.98 1.13
N ALA A 431 -11.08 2.94 0.61
CA ALA A 431 -11.43 2.84 -0.79
C ALA A 431 -12.92 3.19 -0.94
N LEU A 432 -13.28 4.25 -1.65
CA LEU A 432 -14.68 4.52 -1.99
C LEU A 432 -14.99 3.80 -3.30
N SER A 433 -15.91 2.86 -3.25
CA SER A 433 -16.30 2.03 -4.39
C SER A 433 -17.62 2.51 -4.99
N CYS A 434 -17.62 2.81 -6.28
CA CYS A 434 -18.81 3.09 -7.08
C CYS A 434 -19.54 1.78 -7.41
N TYR A 435 -20.51 1.39 -6.57
CA TYR A 435 -21.25 0.15 -6.74
C TYR A 435 -22.58 0.41 -7.46
N LEU A 436 -22.66 0.06 -8.75
CA LEU A 436 -23.89 0.16 -9.52
C LEU A 436 -24.74 -1.11 -9.35
N ALA A 437 -25.98 -0.94 -8.88
CA ALA A 437 -26.92 -2.04 -8.70
C ALA A 437 -28.09 -1.95 -9.68
N CYS A 438 -28.68 -3.08 -10.08
CA CYS A 438 -29.90 -3.08 -10.87
C CYS A 438 -31.16 -3.08 -9.98
N SER A 439 -32.21 -2.38 -10.39
CA SER A 439 -33.46 -2.21 -9.62
C SER A 439 -34.23 -3.51 -9.32
N THR A 440 -34.11 -4.53 -10.17
CA THR A 440 -34.74 -5.85 -9.97
C THR A 440 -33.81 -6.82 -9.27
N ARG A 441 -32.66 -6.33 -8.78
CA ARG A 441 -31.64 -7.13 -8.07
C ARG A 441 -31.00 -8.22 -8.92
N VAL A 442 -31.14 -8.12 -10.24
CA VAL A 442 -30.31 -8.85 -11.20
C VAL A 442 -28.88 -8.34 -11.08
N TRP A 443 -27.92 -9.26 -11.16
CA TRP A 443 -26.52 -8.93 -11.09
C TRP A 443 -26.10 -8.00 -12.25
N CYS A 444 -25.46 -6.86 -11.93
CA CYS A 444 -25.09 -5.84 -12.90
C CYS A 444 -24.01 -6.31 -13.89
N GLY A 445 -23.26 -7.37 -13.57
CA GLY A 445 -22.30 -7.97 -14.49
C GLY A 445 -22.91 -8.62 -15.74
N LEU A 446 -24.23 -8.83 -15.79
CA LEU A 446 -24.92 -9.25 -17.01
C LEU A 446 -25.27 -8.09 -17.95
N HIS A 447 -25.14 -6.85 -17.47
CA HIS A 447 -25.50 -5.65 -18.23
C HIS A 447 -24.43 -5.29 -19.26
N ASN A 448 -24.82 -5.26 -20.54
CA ASN A 448 -24.00 -4.79 -21.65
C ASN A 448 -24.71 -3.56 -22.27
N PRO A 449 -24.18 -2.33 -22.08
CA PRO A 449 -24.74 -1.11 -22.66
C PRO A 449 -24.39 -0.97 -24.15
N GLY A 450 -23.42 -1.73 -24.67
CA GLY A 450 -22.90 -1.59 -26.01
C GLY A 450 -22.39 -0.16 -26.24
N ALA A 451 -22.54 0.35 -27.47
CA ALA A 451 -22.11 1.70 -27.82
C ALA A 451 -23.05 2.83 -27.30
N ASP A 452 -23.89 2.58 -26.29
CA ASP A 452 -24.85 3.57 -25.79
C ASP A 452 -24.18 4.69 -24.99
N THR A 453 -23.87 5.80 -25.67
CA THR A 453 -23.29 6.99 -25.06
C THR A 453 -24.14 7.62 -23.95
N ALA A 454 -25.46 7.39 -23.91
CA ALA A 454 -26.31 7.93 -22.85
C ALA A 454 -26.03 7.22 -21.52
N TRP A 455 -25.83 5.90 -21.54
CA TRP A 455 -25.45 5.13 -20.37
C TRP A 455 -24.08 5.58 -19.83
N PHE A 456 -23.07 5.73 -20.70
CA PHE A 456 -21.74 6.21 -20.29
C PHE A 456 -21.76 7.64 -19.73
N ARG A 457 -22.65 8.52 -20.23
CA ARG A 457 -22.85 9.84 -19.63
C ARG A 457 -23.48 9.75 -18.23
N ALA A 458 -24.45 8.84 -18.03
CA ALA A 458 -25.06 8.62 -16.73
C ALA A 458 -24.06 8.00 -15.73
N GLU A 459 -23.24 7.04 -16.16
CA GLU A 459 -22.18 6.44 -15.34
C GLU A 459 -21.09 7.46 -15.02
N SER A 460 -20.73 8.32 -15.98
CA SER A 460 -19.82 9.44 -15.77
C SER A 460 -20.33 10.41 -14.69
N ALA A 461 -21.63 10.74 -14.68
CA ALA A 461 -22.22 11.56 -13.64
C ALA A 461 -22.16 10.90 -12.25
N TYR A 462 -22.37 9.59 -12.19
CA TYR A 462 -22.26 8.84 -10.94
C TYR A 462 -20.82 8.76 -10.43
N VAL A 463 -19.87 8.41 -11.30
CA VAL A 463 -18.46 8.37 -10.97
C VAL A 463 -17.95 9.76 -10.55
N ALA A 464 -18.38 10.83 -11.23
CA ALA A 464 -18.07 12.20 -10.86
C ALA A 464 -18.58 12.56 -9.45
N HIS A 465 -19.80 12.14 -9.11
CA HIS A 465 -20.35 12.29 -7.76
C HIS A 465 -19.48 11.61 -6.70
N CYS A 466 -19.12 10.34 -6.93
CA CYS A 466 -18.22 9.61 -6.02
C CYS A 466 -16.83 10.22 -5.96
N ALA A 467 -16.28 10.69 -7.08
CA ALA A 467 -14.99 11.37 -7.15
C ALA A 467 -14.99 12.66 -6.31
N GLN A 468 -16.07 13.44 -6.36
CA GLN A 468 -16.24 14.63 -5.54
C GLN A 468 -16.30 14.28 -4.04
N LEU A 469 -17.07 13.25 -3.66
CA LEU A 469 -17.12 12.77 -2.28
C LEU A 469 -15.74 12.27 -1.80
N ALA A 470 -15.03 11.54 -2.67
CA ALA A 470 -13.71 11.01 -2.38
C ALA A 470 -12.70 12.13 -2.17
N GLU A 471 -12.70 13.15 -3.02
CA GLU A 471 -11.81 14.31 -2.89
C GLU A 471 -12.16 15.14 -1.64
N GLU A 472 -13.44 15.42 -1.40
CA GLU A 472 -13.91 16.17 -0.22
C GLU A 472 -13.46 15.50 1.09
N LYS A 473 -13.52 14.16 1.12
CA LYS A 473 -13.18 13.37 2.31
C LYS A 473 -11.76 12.84 2.34
N ASN A 474 -10.91 13.23 1.39
CA ASN A 474 -9.52 12.75 1.28
C ASN A 474 -9.44 11.21 1.26
N VAL A 475 -10.36 10.56 0.56
CA VAL A 475 -10.38 9.11 0.37
C VAL A 475 -9.15 8.68 -0.42
N GLU A 476 -8.50 7.61 0.04
CA GLU A 476 -7.19 7.18 -0.47
C GLU A 476 -7.24 6.42 -1.80
N MET A 477 -8.38 5.84 -2.16
CA MET A 477 -8.60 5.21 -3.47
C MET A 477 -10.06 5.31 -3.90
N LEU A 478 -10.30 5.59 -5.19
CA LEU A 478 -11.62 5.47 -5.81
C LEU A 478 -11.65 4.20 -6.63
N THR A 479 -12.63 3.33 -6.40
CA THR A 479 -12.85 2.14 -7.24
C THR A 479 -14.07 2.38 -8.12
N ILE A 480 -13.93 2.22 -9.43
CA ILE A 480 -15.01 2.41 -10.42
C ILE A 480 -15.29 1.11 -11.17
N GLY A 481 -16.45 1.04 -11.84
CA GLY A 481 -16.78 -0.10 -12.71
C GLY A 481 -16.90 -1.44 -11.99
N LEU A 482 -17.26 -1.43 -10.69
CA LEU A 482 -17.38 -2.65 -9.89
C LEU A 482 -18.39 -3.61 -10.53
N GLU A 483 -17.89 -4.78 -10.93
CA GLU A 483 -18.65 -5.88 -11.50
C GLU A 483 -19.34 -5.58 -12.85
N LEU A 484 -18.98 -4.50 -13.54
CA LEU A 484 -19.55 -4.12 -14.84
C LEU A 484 -18.90 -4.87 -16.01
N ASN A 485 -18.98 -6.20 -15.97
CA ASN A 485 -18.15 -7.10 -16.78
C ASN A 485 -18.35 -6.96 -18.28
N ARG A 486 -19.57 -6.69 -18.72
CA ARG A 486 -19.90 -6.63 -20.14
C ARG A 486 -19.84 -5.22 -20.73
N THR A 487 -19.47 -4.23 -19.94
CA THR A 487 -19.16 -2.86 -20.43
C THR A 487 -17.77 -2.76 -21.05
N MET A 488 -17.11 -3.92 -21.22
CA MET A 488 -15.76 -4.09 -21.73
C MET A 488 -15.71 -5.22 -22.78
N ASP A 489 -16.86 -5.65 -23.30
CA ASP A 489 -16.96 -6.75 -24.28
C ASP A 489 -16.45 -6.31 -25.68
N SER A 490 -16.29 -5.00 -25.94
CA SER A 490 -15.85 -4.46 -27.23
C SER A 490 -14.92 -3.23 -27.13
N PRO A 491 -14.07 -2.98 -28.13
CA PRO A 491 -13.22 -1.78 -28.18
C PRO A 491 -14.00 -0.45 -28.14
N VAL A 492 -15.25 -0.45 -28.59
CA VAL A 492 -16.10 0.76 -28.61
C VAL A 492 -16.47 1.18 -27.20
N GLU A 493 -16.88 0.23 -26.35
CA GLU A 493 -17.23 0.51 -24.95
C GLU A 493 -16.02 0.96 -24.14
N ALA A 494 -14.87 0.30 -24.33
CA ALA A 494 -13.61 0.67 -23.70
C ALA A 494 -13.20 2.12 -24.06
N GLN A 495 -13.44 2.55 -25.31
CA GLN A 495 -13.20 3.92 -25.72
C GLN A 495 -14.15 4.93 -25.07
N LEU A 496 -15.42 4.56 -24.85
CA LEU A 496 -16.39 5.42 -24.16
C LEU A 496 -16.04 5.63 -22.69
N TRP A 497 -15.56 4.58 -22.01
CA TRP A 497 -14.96 4.72 -20.69
C TRP A 497 -13.81 5.74 -20.68
N ARG A 498 -12.87 5.64 -21.62
CA ARG A 498 -11.72 6.56 -21.74
C ARG A 498 -12.11 8.01 -22.03
N GLN A 499 -13.12 8.22 -22.88
CA GLN A 499 -13.46 9.55 -23.36
C GLN A 499 -14.49 10.28 -22.48
N ILE A 500 -15.30 9.54 -21.71
CA ILE A 500 -16.44 10.11 -20.98
C ILE A 500 -16.31 9.92 -19.47
N VAL A 501 -16.02 8.70 -19.01
CA VAL A 501 -16.09 8.38 -17.57
C VAL A 501 -14.78 8.73 -16.86
N LEU A 502 -13.63 8.27 -17.37
CA LEU A 502 -12.33 8.55 -16.74
C LEU A 502 -12.01 10.05 -16.64
N PRO A 503 -12.23 10.88 -17.67
CA PRO A 503 -11.93 12.31 -17.58
C PRO A 503 -12.79 13.00 -16.52
N ALA A 504 -14.05 12.60 -16.36
CA ALA A 504 -14.94 13.16 -15.34
C ALA A 504 -14.47 12.82 -13.91
N ALA A 505 -14.02 11.58 -13.69
CA ALA A 505 -13.42 11.18 -12.42
C ALA A 505 -12.14 12.00 -12.13
N ARG A 506 -11.25 12.10 -13.12
CA ARG A 506 -9.95 12.78 -12.99
C ARG A 506 -10.05 14.29 -12.84
N ALA A 507 -11.10 14.90 -13.36
CA ALA A 507 -11.37 16.32 -13.18
C ALA A 507 -11.68 16.68 -11.71
N LEU A 508 -12.16 15.71 -10.92
CA LEU A 508 -12.66 15.95 -9.56
C LEU A 508 -11.83 15.24 -8.48
N TYR A 509 -11.13 14.15 -8.83
CA TYR A 509 -10.37 13.34 -7.88
C TYR A 509 -8.92 13.18 -8.29
N SER A 510 -8.02 13.55 -7.38
CA SER A 510 -6.56 13.59 -7.60
C SER A 510 -5.85 12.27 -7.28
N GLY A 511 -6.56 11.36 -6.61
CA GLY A 511 -6.05 10.11 -6.07
C GLY A 511 -6.04 8.89 -7.00
N PRO A 512 -5.53 7.73 -6.55
CA PRO A 512 -5.55 6.51 -7.34
C PRO A 512 -6.96 6.04 -7.69
N ILE A 513 -7.19 5.75 -8.98
CA ILE A 513 -8.41 5.10 -9.45
C ILE A 513 -8.10 3.65 -9.77
N ALA A 514 -8.88 2.75 -9.17
CA ALA A 514 -8.93 1.33 -9.48
C ALA A 514 -10.18 1.02 -10.30
N TYR A 515 -10.07 0.09 -11.26
CA TYR A 515 -11.25 -0.47 -11.94
C TYR A 515 -11.57 -1.85 -11.35
N GLY A 516 -12.76 -2.06 -10.81
CA GLY A 516 -13.17 -3.30 -10.14
C GLY A 516 -13.70 -4.37 -11.10
N ALA A 517 -12.83 -4.93 -11.94
CA ALA A 517 -13.24 -5.97 -12.88
C ALA A 517 -13.61 -7.27 -12.15
N SER A 518 -14.76 -7.89 -12.46
CA SER A 518 -14.91 -9.29 -12.09
C SER A 518 -13.98 -10.16 -12.95
N TRP A 519 -13.78 -11.40 -12.51
CA TRP A 519 -12.88 -12.45 -13.01
C TRP A 519 -12.84 -12.73 -14.54
N SER A 520 -13.49 -11.95 -15.39
CA SER A 520 -13.45 -12.01 -16.85
C SER A 520 -12.19 -11.34 -17.42
N PRO A 521 -11.65 -11.76 -18.58
CA PRO A 521 -10.59 -11.02 -19.24
C PRO A 521 -11.02 -9.58 -19.48
N VAL A 522 -10.25 -8.65 -18.93
CA VAL A 522 -10.31 -7.23 -19.27
C VAL A 522 -9.29 -7.06 -20.38
N ASP A 523 -9.76 -6.74 -21.58
CA ASP A 523 -8.88 -6.50 -22.72
C ASP A 523 -7.96 -5.30 -22.46
N ASP A 524 -6.86 -5.23 -23.21
CA ASP A 524 -5.75 -4.28 -23.00
C ASP A 524 -6.15 -2.80 -23.23
N TYR A 525 -7.34 -2.57 -23.80
CA TYR A 525 -7.76 -1.29 -24.34
C TYR A 525 -8.51 -0.37 -23.37
N PHE A 526 -8.20 -0.33 -22.07
CA PHE A 526 -8.84 0.68 -21.19
C PHE A 526 -7.95 1.21 -20.06
N TRP A 527 -6.83 0.56 -19.80
CA TRP A 527 -6.00 0.84 -18.62
C TRP A 527 -5.34 2.23 -18.61
N ASP A 528 -5.38 2.96 -19.72
CA ASP A 528 -4.90 4.34 -19.81
C ASP A 528 -5.77 5.27 -18.94
N GLY A 529 -5.17 5.88 -17.92
CA GLY A 529 -5.88 6.73 -16.96
C GLY A 529 -6.41 6.00 -15.73
N ILE A 530 -6.25 4.67 -15.64
CA ILE A 530 -6.42 3.87 -14.42
C ILE A 530 -5.05 3.62 -13.77
N ASP A 531 -4.96 3.76 -12.45
CA ASP A 531 -3.70 3.57 -11.73
C ASP A 531 -3.51 2.12 -11.26
N LEU A 532 -4.63 1.44 -10.94
CA LEU A 532 -4.65 0.10 -10.37
C LEU A 532 -5.63 -0.79 -11.10
N ALA A 533 -5.20 -2.00 -11.47
CA ALA A 533 -6.09 -3.00 -12.01
C ALA A 533 -6.75 -3.76 -10.85
N GLY A 534 -7.99 -3.39 -10.54
CA GLY A 534 -8.81 -4.06 -9.55
C GLY A 534 -9.39 -5.36 -10.12
N ILE A 535 -9.33 -6.42 -9.32
CA ILE A 535 -9.83 -7.75 -9.68
C ILE A 535 -10.73 -8.23 -8.56
N HIS A 536 -11.89 -8.80 -8.91
CA HIS A 536 -12.76 -9.53 -7.98
C HIS A 536 -12.57 -11.05 -8.19
N PRO A 537 -11.55 -11.67 -7.57
CA PRO A 537 -11.19 -13.07 -7.80
C PRO A 537 -12.12 -14.05 -7.04
N TYR A 538 -13.40 -14.08 -7.38
CA TYR A 538 -14.29 -15.16 -6.97
C TYR A 538 -14.06 -16.42 -7.83
N PHE A 539 -12.80 -16.88 -7.88
CA PHE A 539 -12.45 -18.08 -8.63
C PHE A 539 -13.12 -19.30 -8.00
N PRO A 540 -13.70 -20.21 -8.81
CA PRO A 540 -14.05 -21.53 -8.32
C PRO A 540 -12.79 -22.19 -7.73
N LEU A 541 -12.90 -22.68 -6.49
CA LEU A 541 -11.86 -23.51 -5.88
C LEU A 541 -11.87 -24.93 -6.44
N VAL A 542 -13.03 -25.36 -6.96
CA VAL A 542 -13.30 -26.64 -7.59
C VAL A 542 -14.38 -26.42 -8.65
N GLU A 543 -14.16 -26.87 -9.88
CA GLU A 543 -15.09 -26.66 -10.99
C GLU A 543 -16.31 -27.61 -10.91
N GLN A 544 -17.49 -27.08 -11.24
CA GLN A 544 -18.65 -27.85 -11.69
C GLN A 544 -18.87 -27.53 -13.18
N ASN A 545 -19.38 -28.48 -13.97
CA ASN A 545 -19.62 -28.40 -15.42
C ASN A 545 -20.47 -27.21 -15.93
N LEU A 546 -20.85 -26.25 -15.07
CA LEU A 546 -21.70 -25.11 -15.38
C LEU A 546 -20.96 -23.95 -16.09
N TYR A 547 -19.62 -23.91 -16.08
CA TYR A 547 -18.83 -22.80 -16.65
C TYR A 547 -17.73 -23.25 -17.63
N SER A 548 -18.05 -24.23 -18.49
CA SER A 548 -17.10 -24.72 -19.50
C SER A 548 -16.70 -23.63 -20.51
N GLY A 549 -15.40 -23.45 -20.74
CA GLY A 549 -14.87 -22.75 -21.91
C GLY A 549 -14.23 -21.36 -21.70
N ARG A 550 -14.09 -20.85 -20.47
CA ARG A 550 -13.40 -19.56 -20.22
C ARG A 550 -12.08 -19.64 -19.42
N TYR A 551 -11.64 -20.84 -19.00
CA TYR A 551 -10.50 -21.00 -18.08
C TYR A 551 -9.61 -22.21 -18.44
N PRO A 552 -8.35 -22.25 -17.94
CA PRO A 552 -7.57 -23.48 -17.92
C PRO A 552 -8.39 -24.56 -17.20
N ILE A 553 -8.51 -25.74 -17.82
CA ILE A 553 -9.31 -26.85 -17.29
C ILE A 553 -8.80 -27.19 -15.88
N ASP A 554 -9.60 -26.87 -14.87
CA ASP A 554 -9.40 -27.39 -13.51
C ASP A 554 -9.68 -28.90 -13.57
N THR A 555 -8.94 -29.71 -12.80
CA THR A 555 -9.31 -31.13 -12.68
C THR A 555 -10.64 -31.20 -11.93
N ALA A 556 -11.72 -31.46 -12.67
CA ALA A 556 -13.07 -31.53 -12.13
C ALA A 556 -13.15 -32.53 -10.96
N ILE A 557 -13.66 -32.09 -9.81
CA ILE A 557 -14.18 -33.02 -8.80
C ILE A 557 -15.67 -33.10 -9.04
N ASN A 558 -16.13 -34.24 -9.54
CA ASN A 558 -17.55 -34.51 -9.81
C ASN A 558 -18.40 -34.66 -8.52
N GLN A 559 -17.87 -34.29 -7.36
CA GLN A 559 -18.47 -34.39 -6.02
C GLN A 559 -18.12 -33.15 -5.19
N ARG A 560 -18.91 -32.88 -4.14
CA ARG A 560 -18.65 -31.77 -3.21
C ARG A 560 -17.29 -32.00 -2.53
N PRO A 561 -16.29 -31.13 -2.72
CA PRO A 561 -14.97 -31.31 -2.13
C PRO A 561 -15.07 -31.26 -0.60
N THR A 562 -14.34 -32.14 0.10
CA THR A 562 -14.22 -32.06 1.55
C THR A 562 -13.40 -30.82 1.96
N PRO A 563 -13.50 -30.33 3.21
CA PRO A 563 -12.60 -29.27 3.69
C PRO A 563 -11.12 -29.61 3.48
N ASP A 564 -10.73 -30.87 3.67
CA ASP A 564 -9.35 -31.33 3.44
C ASP A 564 -8.96 -31.26 1.95
N ASP A 565 -9.89 -31.58 1.04
CA ASP A 565 -9.67 -31.38 -0.40
C ASP A 565 -9.52 -29.91 -0.76
N ILE A 566 -10.35 -29.02 -0.19
CA ILE A 566 -10.24 -27.57 -0.40
C ILE A 566 -8.88 -27.06 0.09
N CYS A 567 -8.46 -27.45 1.30
CA CYS A 567 -7.16 -27.06 1.85
C CYS A 567 -5.98 -27.58 1.03
N ARG A 568 -6.09 -28.78 0.47
CA ARG A 568 -5.04 -29.38 -0.36
C ARG A 568 -4.97 -28.75 -1.76
N LEU A 569 -6.13 -28.47 -2.38
CA LEU A 569 -6.22 -28.04 -3.77
C LEU A 569 -6.14 -26.53 -3.95
N SER A 570 -6.58 -25.74 -2.98
CA SER A 570 -6.56 -24.28 -3.07
C SER A 570 -5.14 -23.73 -3.29
N PRO A 571 -4.10 -24.08 -2.49
CA PRO A 571 -2.74 -23.61 -2.73
C PRO A 571 -2.20 -24.02 -4.10
N TYR A 572 -2.51 -25.25 -4.54
CA TYR A 572 -2.10 -25.76 -5.85
C TYR A 572 -2.77 -24.98 -7.00
N SER A 573 -4.08 -24.72 -6.90
CA SER A 573 -4.84 -23.94 -7.89
C SER A 573 -4.31 -22.51 -8.02
N TRP A 574 -4.04 -21.86 -6.89
CA TRP A 574 -3.41 -20.54 -6.86
C TRP A 574 -2.03 -20.55 -7.53
N GLN A 575 -1.13 -21.47 -7.13
CA GLN A 575 0.23 -21.51 -7.65
C GLN A 575 0.34 -21.89 -9.12
N LYS A 576 -0.50 -22.83 -9.59
CA LYS A 576 -0.37 -23.41 -10.94
C LYS A 576 -1.23 -22.73 -12.00
N MET A 577 -2.30 -22.05 -11.60
CA MET A 577 -3.27 -21.49 -12.56
C MET A 577 -3.51 -20.00 -12.34
N ARG A 578 -3.87 -19.59 -11.12
CA ARG A 578 -4.30 -18.20 -10.88
C ARG A 578 -3.12 -17.22 -10.88
N ILE A 579 -2.03 -17.52 -10.18
CA ILE A 579 -0.83 -16.67 -10.15
C ILE A 579 -0.23 -16.52 -11.55
N PRO A 580 -0.04 -17.58 -12.37
CA PRO A 580 0.42 -17.42 -13.75
C PRO A 580 -0.47 -16.50 -14.59
N ALA A 581 -1.80 -16.65 -14.54
CA ALA A 581 -2.72 -15.80 -15.30
C ALA A 581 -2.70 -14.34 -14.84
N LEU A 582 -2.63 -14.10 -13.53
CA LEU A 582 -2.45 -12.75 -12.96
C LEU A 582 -1.09 -12.17 -13.35
N SER A 583 -0.03 -12.99 -13.37
CA SER A 583 1.30 -12.57 -13.80
C SER A 583 1.29 -12.18 -15.28
N GLU A 584 0.63 -12.97 -16.14
CA GLU A 584 0.45 -12.66 -17.56
C GLU A 584 -0.31 -11.34 -17.75
N LEU A 585 -1.44 -11.16 -17.05
CA LEU A 585 -2.19 -9.91 -17.05
C LEU A 585 -1.29 -8.73 -16.63
N TYR A 586 -0.56 -8.85 -15.53
CA TYR A 586 0.38 -7.83 -15.06
C TYR A 586 1.45 -7.51 -16.12
N HIS A 587 1.99 -8.53 -16.80
CA HIS A 587 2.97 -8.34 -17.86
C HIS A 587 2.38 -7.69 -19.11
N ARG A 588 1.09 -7.88 -19.37
CA ARG A 588 0.41 -7.31 -20.53
C ARG A 588 0.01 -5.85 -20.31
N ILE A 589 -0.56 -5.54 -19.15
CA ILE A 589 -1.14 -4.20 -18.87
C ILE A 589 -0.19 -3.29 -18.09
N HIS A 590 0.86 -3.85 -17.47
CA HIS A 590 1.87 -3.14 -16.69
C HIS A 590 1.34 -2.28 -15.52
N LYS A 591 0.13 -2.54 -15.01
CA LYS A 591 -0.47 -1.90 -13.83
C LYS A 591 -0.40 -2.82 -12.60
N PRO A 592 -0.23 -2.28 -11.37
CA PRO A 592 -0.35 -3.08 -10.16
C PRO A 592 -1.74 -3.73 -10.07
N LEU A 593 -1.77 -5.00 -9.69
CA LEU A 593 -3.01 -5.74 -9.47
C LEU A 593 -3.44 -5.60 -8.00
N LEU A 594 -4.70 -5.25 -7.79
CA LEU A 594 -5.31 -5.19 -6.47
C LEU A 594 -6.55 -6.07 -6.45
N PHE A 595 -6.71 -6.91 -5.43
CA PHE A 595 -7.98 -7.56 -5.19
C PHE A 595 -8.92 -6.55 -4.53
N THR A 596 -9.73 -5.87 -5.33
CA THR A 596 -10.67 -4.84 -4.83
C THR A 596 -11.85 -5.46 -4.08
N GLU A 597 -12.12 -6.74 -4.32
CA GLU A 597 -13.08 -7.53 -3.56
C GLU A 597 -12.74 -9.03 -3.66
N ILE A 598 -12.63 -9.74 -2.53
CA ILE A 598 -12.48 -11.19 -2.51
C ILE A 598 -13.24 -11.76 -1.32
N GLY A 599 -13.98 -12.85 -1.54
CA GLY A 599 -14.72 -13.50 -0.47
C GLY A 599 -15.22 -14.87 -0.85
N TYR A 600 -15.57 -15.66 0.16
CA TYR A 600 -16.29 -16.91 0.00
C TYR A 600 -17.63 -16.76 0.71
N ARG A 601 -18.73 -16.99 -0.02
CA ARG A 601 -20.06 -16.92 0.55
C ARG A 601 -20.22 -18.04 1.58
N SER A 602 -20.54 -17.68 2.82
CA SER A 602 -20.94 -18.66 3.82
C SER A 602 -22.38 -19.11 3.56
N LEU A 603 -22.63 -20.42 3.59
CA LEU A 603 -23.96 -20.99 3.34
C LEU A 603 -24.92 -20.76 4.53
N ASP A 604 -24.39 -20.48 5.71
CA ASP A 604 -25.16 -20.27 6.95
C ASP A 604 -26.01 -18.98 6.98
N SER A 605 -25.67 -17.96 6.19
CA SER A 605 -26.30 -16.64 6.22
C SER A 605 -27.33 -16.39 5.10
N ALA A 606 -27.60 -17.37 4.25
CA ALA A 606 -28.61 -17.23 3.18
C ALA A 606 -30.03 -17.31 3.76
N ALA A 607 -30.74 -16.18 3.77
CA ALA A 607 -32.15 -16.09 4.11
C ALA A 607 -33.00 -17.08 3.30
N TYR A 608 -34.04 -17.61 3.93
CA TYR A 608 -35.07 -18.43 3.28
C TYR A 608 -35.50 -17.80 1.94
N GLY A 609 -35.32 -18.52 0.83
CA GLY A 609 -35.90 -18.12 -0.46
C GLY A 609 -35.01 -18.20 -1.69
N THR A 610 -33.74 -18.61 -1.60
CA THR A 610 -32.96 -18.98 -2.80
C THR A 610 -32.95 -20.50 -2.97
N THR A 611 -32.92 -20.99 -4.20
CA THR A 611 -32.98 -22.44 -4.53
C THR A 611 -31.89 -23.28 -3.86
N ASP A 612 -30.86 -22.63 -3.31
CA ASP A 612 -29.70 -23.25 -2.66
C ASP A 612 -29.84 -23.39 -1.13
N THR A 613 -30.91 -22.87 -0.50
CA THR A 613 -30.99 -22.76 0.97
C THR A 613 -31.46 -24.01 1.71
N TRP A 614 -31.96 -25.04 1.02
CA TRP A 614 -32.45 -26.25 1.71
C TRP A 614 -31.36 -27.00 2.47
N TYR A 615 -30.09 -26.77 2.10
CA TYR A 615 -28.93 -27.40 2.72
C TYR A 615 -28.35 -26.64 3.92
N ALA A 616 -28.72 -25.35 4.13
CA ALA A 616 -28.10 -24.49 5.14
C ALA A 616 -28.75 -24.60 6.53
N TRP A 617 -30.07 -24.80 6.56
CA TRP A 617 -30.84 -24.94 7.80
C TRP A 617 -31.47 -26.32 7.85
N GLN A 618 -30.86 -27.23 8.62
CA GLN A 618 -31.51 -28.49 8.98
C GLN A 618 -32.29 -28.31 10.29
N PRO A 619 -33.56 -28.73 10.36
CA PRO A 619 -34.26 -28.82 11.62
C PRO A 619 -33.46 -29.69 12.60
N CYS A 620 -33.32 -29.25 13.86
CA CYS A 620 -32.72 -30.09 14.89
C CYS A 620 -33.55 -31.38 15.03
N HIS A 621 -32.89 -32.53 14.88
CA HIS A 621 -33.48 -33.87 15.03
C HIS A 621 -32.81 -34.62 16.20
N PRO A 622 -33.57 -35.10 17.20
CA PRO A 622 -35.02 -34.94 17.35
C PRO A 622 -35.42 -33.48 17.65
N ARG A 623 -36.65 -33.11 17.27
CA ARG A 623 -37.19 -31.77 17.54
C ARG A 623 -37.26 -31.57 19.06
N PRO A 624 -36.54 -30.59 19.63
CA PRO A 624 -36.37 -30.50 21.08
C PRO A 624 -37.62 -29.98 21.81
N THR A 625 -38.52 -29.30 21.10
CA THR A 625 -39.81 -28.84 21.64
C THR A 625 -40.84 -28.55 20.54
N ARG A 626 -42.13 -28.56 20.92
CA ARG A 626 -43.24 -28.05 20.11
C ARG A 626 -43.59 -26.58 20.42
N CYS A 627 -43.03 -26.04 21.50
CA CYS A 627 -43.15 -24.65 21.92
C CYS A 627 -42.59 -23.67 20.88
N ASN A 628 -43.15 -22.47 20.81
CA ASN A 628 -42.57 -21.35 20.09
C ASN A 628 -41.34 -20.83 20.82
N LEU A 629 -40.33 -20.42 20.06
CA LEU A 629 -39.04 -19.93 20.56
C LEU A 629 -38.91 -18.46 20.19
N PHE A 630 -38.51 -17.62 21.14
CA PHE A 630 -38.56 -16.17 21.00
C PHE A 630 -37.19 -15.48 21.06
N ALA A 631 -36.23 -16.05 21.78
CA ALA A 631 -34.91 -15.44 21.94
C ALA A 631 -33.79 -16.49 22.04
N LEU A 632 -32.60 -16.14 21.55
CA LEU A 632 -31.40 -16.99 21.50
C LEU A 632 -30.16 -16.19 21.94
N CYS A 633 -29.29 -16.78 22.75
CA CYS A 633 -28.05 -16.15 23.21
C CYS A 633 -26.91 -17.18 23.32
N PHE A 634 -25.71 -16.86 22.80
CA PHE A 634 -24.47 -17.64 22.96
C PHE A 634 -23.48 -16.84 23.83
N PRO A 635 -23.44 -17.07 25.15
CA PRO A 635 -22.78 -16.15 26.09
C PRO A 635 -21.27 -16.32 26.25
N LYS A 636 -20.74 -17.49 25.86
CA LYS A 636 -19.35 -17.87 26.13
C LYS A 636 -18.53 -18.07 24.86
N ASP A 637 -19.09 -18.84 23.93
CA ASP A 637 -18.43 -19.26 22.70
C ASP A 637 -19.51 -19.62 21.67
N THR A 638 -19.09 -20.02 20.47
CA THR A 638 -19.99 -20.46 19.39
C THR A 638 -20.61 -21.84 19.63
N LEU A 639 -20.24 -22.55 20.69
CA LEU A 639 -20.71 -23.90 21.00
C LEU A 639 -21.86 -23.90 22.01
N THR A 640 -21.79 -23.03 23.03
CA THR A 640 -22.72 -23.00 24.16
C THR A 640 -23.75 -21.91 23.99
N GLY A 641 -25.02 -22.28 23.82
CA GLY A 641 -26.12 -21.34 23.58
C GLY A 641 -27.38 -21.68 24.35
N TYR A 642 -28.24 -20.68 24.53
CA TYR A 642 -29.49 -20.78 25.27
C TYR A 642 -30.64 -20.15 24.47
N ILE A 643 -31.79 -20.84 24.42
CA ILE A 643 -33.02 -20.34 23.81
C ILE A 643 -34.10 -20.19 24.89
N ALA A 644 -34.88 -19.11 24.83
CA ALA A 644 -36.11 -18.93 25.59
C ALA A 644 -37.34 -18.98 24.68
N GLY A 645 -38.47 -19.46 25.21
CA GLY A 645 -39.71 -19.63 24.46
C GLY A 645 -40.96 -19.68 25.34
N ASP A 646 -42.09 -20.08 24.75
CA ASP A 646 -43.36 -20.19 25.47
C ASP A 646 -43.35 -21.31 26.52
N SER A 647 -44.37 -21.32 27.39
CA SER A 647 -44.56 -22.30 28.46
C SER A 647 -43.31 -22.53 29.34
N GLY A 648 -42.60 -21.44 29.71
CA GLY A 648 -41.37 -21.49 30.50
C GLY A 648 -40.22 -22.25 29.82
N THR A 649 -40.23 -22.38 28.49
CA THR A 649 -39.24 -23.17 27.77
C THR A 649 -37.90 -22.45 27.76
N VAL A 650 -36.89 -23.10 28.33
CA VAL A 650 -35.48 -22.76 28.11
C VAL A 650 -34.75 -23.99 27.56
N LEU A 651 -34.02 -23.83 26.47
CA LEU A 651 -33.18 -24.88 25.87
C LEU A 651 -31.72 -24.47 25.95
N LYS A 652 -30.82 -25.42 26.13
CA LYS A 652 -29.37 -25.25 26.11
C LYS A 652 -28.71 -26.18 25.09
N THR A 653 -27.75 -25.65 24.34
CA THR A 653 -26.82 -26.40 23.50
C THR A 653 -25.39 -26.25 24.01
N THR A 654 -24.54 -27.22 23.71
CA THR A 654 -23.08 -27.18 23.91
C THR A 654 -22.33 -27.61 22.65
N ASP A 655 -23.03 -27.72 21.51
CA ASP A 655 -22.52 -28.23 20.24
C ASP A 655 -22.93 -27.34 19.04
N ALA A 656 -23.06 -26.03 19.27
CA ALA A 656 -23.45 -25.01 18.29
C ALA A 656 -24.87 -25.21 17.73
N GLY A 657 -25.78 -25.75 18.54
CA GLY A 657 -27.19 -25.91 18.19
C GLY A 657 -27.51 -27.16 17.39
N LYS A 658 -26.58 -28.13 17.29
CA LYS A 658 -26.85 -29.45 16.68
C LYS A 658 -27.79 -30.27 17.56
N THR A 659 -27.63 -30.18 18.87
CA THR A 659 -28.55 -30.76 19.86
C THR A 659 -28.93 -29.73 20.93
N TRP A 660 -30.14 -29.89 21.46
CA TRP A 660 -30.71 -29.01 22.48
C TRP A 660 -31.30 -29.82 23.62
N THR A 661 -30.96 -29.43 24.84
CA THR A 661 -31.47 -30.01 26.09
C THR A 661 -32.35 -28.99 26.79
N ARG A 662 -33.51 -29.42 27.30
CA ARG A 662 -34.41 -28.53 28.05
C ARG A 662 -33.85 -28.26 29.45
N CYS A 663 -33.76 -26.98 29.82
CA CYS A 663 -33.45 -26.57 31.18
C CYS A 663 -34.72 -26.53 32.02
N SER A 664 -34.63 -26.93 33.29
CA SER A 664 -35.71 -26.77 34.26
C SER A 664 -35.88 -25.29 34.60
N THR A 665 -37.11 -24.80 34.53
CA THR A 665 -37.51 -23.45 34.92
C THR A 665 -38.57 -23.53 36.02
N SER A 666 -38.65 -22.51 36.87
CA SER A 666 -39.67 -22.40 37.93
C SER A 666 -40.98 -21.75 37.46
N THR A 667 -41.03 -21.27 36.22
CA THR A 667 -42.20 -20.60 35.64
C THR A 667 -42.76 -21.38 34.46
N LYS A 668 -44.07 -21.25 34.23
CA LYS A 668 -44.76 -21.71 33.02
C LYS A 668 -45.14 -20.55 32.09
N GLU A 669 -44.81 -19.31 32.46
CA GLU A 669 -45.10 -18.14 31.65
C GLU A 669 -44.19 -18.06 30.42
N HIS A 670 -44.58 -17.25 29.44
CA HIS A 670 -43.83 -17.08 28.20
C HIS A 670 -42.56 -16.25 28.43
N LEU A 671 -41.40 -16.76 28.03
CA LEU A 671 -40.13 -16.04 28.14
C LEU A 671 -39.76 -15.43 26.78
N TYR A 672 -39.89 -14.11 26.67
CA TYR A 672 -39.70 -13.36 25.42
C TYR A 672 -38.24 -12.98 25.16
N ALA A 673 -37.41 -12.90 26.19
CA ALA A 673 -36.01 -12.53 26.05
C ALA A 673 -35.10 -13.39 26.94
N ILE A 674 -33.86 -13.57 26.51
CA ILE A 674 -32.79 -14.19 27.30
C ILE A 674 -31.47 -13.48 27.00
N HIS A 675 -30.74 -13.08 28.03
CA HIS A 675 -29.49 -12.34 27.90
C HIS A 675 -28.51 -12.69 29.02
N PHE A 676 -27.23 -12.71 28.69
CA PHE A 676 -26.14 -12.99 29.63
C PHE A 676 -25.20 -11.78 29.68
N PRO A 677 -25.31 -10.92 30.71
CA PRO A 677 -24.41 -9.79 30.87
C PRO A 677 -22.99 -10.22 31.28
N VAL A 678 -22.84 -11.42 31.86
CA VAL A 678 -21.56 -12.06 32.15
C VAL A 678 -21.63 -13.54 31.78
N GLN A 679 -20.48 -14.15 31.49
CA GLN A 679 -20.38 -15.46 30.85
C GLN A 679 -21.21 -16.56 31.54
N ASP A 680 -21.24 -16.57 32.87
CA ASP A 680 -21.83 -17.64 33.67
C ASP A 680 -23.14 -17.22 34.37
N THR A 681 -23.70 -16.05 34.06
CA THR A 681 -24.96 -15.57 34.66
C THR A 681 -25.85 -14.95 33.59
N GLY A 682 -27.04 -15.51 33.43
CA GLY A 682 -28.04 -15.05 32.46
C GLY A 682 -29.40 -14.78 33.09
N TYR A 683 -30.15 -13.90 32.44
CA TYR A 683 -31.50 -13.48 32.81
C TYR A 683 -32.45 -13.78 31.66
N ALA A 684 -33.58 -14.42 31.95
CA ALA A 684 -34.69 -14.57 31.02
C ALA A 684 -35.86 -13.73 31.53
N THR A 685 -36.49 -12.98 30.63
CA THR A 685 -37.65 -12.13 30.96
C THR A 685 -38.83 -12.52 30.10
N GLY A 686 -40.03 -12.33 30.63
CA GLY A 686 -41.24 -12.90 30.07
C GLY A 686 -42.50 -12.26 30.62
N ALA A 687 -43.65 -12.83 30.25
CA ALA A 687 -44.91 -12.51 30.88
C ALA A 687 -44.83 -12.87 32.38
N GLY A 688 -45.31 -11.98 33.24
CA GLY A 688 -45.24 -12.11 34.69
C GLY A 688 -45.72 -10.85 35.39
#